data_AF-A0A3R9N8P2-F1
#
_entry.id   AF-A0A3R9N8P2-F1
#
_cell.length_a   1.000
_cell.length_b   1.000
_cell.length_c   1.000
_cell.angle_alpha   90.00
_cell.angle_beta   90.00
_cell.angle_gamma   90.00
#
_symmetry.space_group_name_H-M   'P 1'
#
loop_
_entity.id
_entity.type
_entity.pdbx_description
1 polymer ?
#
loop_
_entity_poly.entity_id
_entity_poly.type
_entity_poly.pdbx_seq_one_letter_code
_entity_poly.pdbx_strand_id
1 'polypeptide(L)'
;MRQLLLRAILTALAGSGCYAAHAQGGAPFGFEFKAVAKVVQGTDTLRNAWAGGLNSPQFSNIDLNADQQPDLFVFDRATNRVFPFLNVATAAGRAWQFAPDYAALFPQDLTGWVLLRDYDCDGRPDLFTADASGSNIRVFRQVPDAQGRPGFRLITAQLTYFDPGPFGGDINIATGGYNMPAVEDVDGDGRLDVLTYDFSASSPAIYYYRNTTATGCGGLEFREASSYWGGISACLTGCNQFAFAPNLCPPFRTLKPNHTGGYNVGLFDLDGDGDKDLLTGRDNCPELTAIRNNGTAQTASFTAASVNSVAPFTASALVPNFPAAFPVDVTFDGRPDVVLAPALYDNTDTVETRQSVVLYRNTGTGAAPSLVREQSDFLQRDMVDVSELAAPTFGDIDGDGLVDMLVGGVSRNNTAHFYRAGLSYYRNVGTRTAPVFKLITSDYLGLMSQKLAFIKPVLVDLNRDGALDMVYSAYRKGTSDNPIAFVLNTAAAGRPVALNLSSVSYFANMPQRVFDMPCFADIDGDGRVDMLLGSNSNSIDYPGQALRYYRNTGAADLSQAFVVQDNDFGRIRTSSGSRPSSLSPVVADFDGDGRPDLLTADAAGDIRFFPDIRTQSGAFLARTDIFYNNLTAQYQVGQWGWANRFRYAPAAADVNGDGAPELFLGLEGGGINSFSTRNRLVTASHPAQAALPLQLYPNPATFTATLEAAQPVHVTVLDLAGRVVRPATAAARTHQLSVAGLPAGIYLVRIQALTGETSVRRLEVK
;
A
#
# COMPACT_ATOMS: atom_id res chain seq x y z
N MET A 1 -38.68 20.24 -65.01
CA MET A 1 -38.55 19.40 -63.80
C MET A 1 -37.26 18.54 -63.84
N ARG A 2 -36.12 19.14 -64.24
CA ARG A 2 -34.87 18.44 -64.59
C ARG A 2 -33.62 19.07 -63.94
N GLN A 3 -33.80 19.93 -62.93
CA GLN A 3 -32.71 20.54 -62.13
C GLN A 3 -32.78 20.18 -60.64
N LEU A 4 -33.79 19.44 -60.20
CA LEU A 4 -33.89 18.91 -58.82
C LEU A 4 -33.35 17.48 -58.65
N LEU A 5 -33.09 16.75 -59.75
CA LEU A 5 -32.54 15.39 -59.67
C LEU A 5 -31.00 15.33 -59.68
N LEU A 6 -30.28 16.39 -60.08
CA LEU A 6 -28.81 16.37 -60.12
C LEU A 6 -28.14 16.74 -58.78
N ARG A 7 -28.89 17.32 -57.82
CA ARG A 7 -28.38 17.56 -56.46
C ARG A 7 -28.61 16.39 -55.51
N ALA A 8 -29.45 15.42 -55.87
CA ALA A 8 -29.73 14.23 -55.06
C ALA A 8 -28.75 13.06 -55.29
N ILE A 9 -27.93 13.11 -56.35
CA ILE A 9 -26.97 12.02 -56.67
C ILE A 9 -25.53 12.35 -56.22
N LEU A 10 -25.21 13.62 -55.93
CA LEU A 10 -23.92 13.99 -55.31
C LEU A 10 -23.93 14.04 -53.77
N THR A 11 -25.07 13.80 -53.12
CA THR A 11 -25.17 13.67 -51.65
C THR A 11 -25.31 12.22 -51.17
N ALA A 12 -25.43 11.25 -52.08
CA ALA A 12 -25.54 9.82 -51.75
C ALA A 12 -24.21 9.04 -51.86
N LEU A 13 -23.08 9.72 -52.12
CA LEU A 13 -21.73 9.13 -52.20
C LEU A 13 -20.73 9.77 -51.21
N ALA A 14 -21.21 10.58 -50.26
CA ALA A 14 -20.45 11.10 -49.12
C ALA A 14 -20.98 10.56 -47.77
N GLY A 15 -21.70 9.44 -47.81
CA GLY A 15 -22.29 8.76 -46.64
C GLY A 15 -21.82 7.32 -46.46
N SER A 16 -20.84 6.85 -47.25
CA SER A 16 -20.05 5.70 -46.86
C SER A 16 -19.05 6.18 -45.82
N GLY A 17 -19.49 6.16 -44.56
CA GLY A 17 -18.57 6.25 -43.44
C GLY A 17 -17.41 5.31 -43.73
N CYS A 18 -16.20 5.85 -43.75
CA CYS A 18 -15.05 5.04 -43.42
C CYS A 18 -15.39 4.46 -42.06
N TYR A 19 -15.84 3.19 -42.04
CA TYR A 19 -15.40 2.31 -41.00
C TYR A 19 -13.88 2.35 -41.14
N ALA A 20 -13.25 3.28 -40.42
CA ALA A 20 -11.93 3.02 -39.92
C ALA A 20 -12.11 1.65 -39.27
N ALA A 21 -11.55 0.62 -39.92
CA ALA A 21 -11.28 -0.60 -39.23
C ALA A 21 -10.55 -0.12 -37.97
N HIS A 22 -11.23 -0.20 -36.83
CA HIS A 22 -10.54 -0.23 -35.57
C HIS A 22 -9.62 -1.43 -35.74
N ALA A 23 -8.38 -1.17 -36.14
CA ALA A 23 -7.30 -2.04 -35.76
C ALA A 23 -7.56 -2.29 -34.28
N GLN A 24 -7.78 -3.55 -33.93
CA GLN A 24 -7.82 -3.95 -32.53
C GLN A 24 -6.45 -3.54 -31.98
N GLY A 25 -6.36 -2.32 -31.45
CA GLY A 25 -5.23 -1.91 -30.64
C GLY A 25 -5.15 -2.96 -29.55
N GLY A 26 -3.99 -3.61 -29.43
CA GLY A 26 -3.76 -4.57 -28.36
C GLY A 26 -4.17 -3.96 -27.02
N ALA A 27 -4.60 -4.80 -26.08
CA ALA A 27 -4.92 -4.33 -24.74
C ALA A 27 -3.73 -3.49 -24.20
N PRO A 28 -3.98 -2.32 -23.60
CA PRO A 28 -2.90 -1.41 -23.23
C PRO A 28 -2.01 -2.02 -22.15
N PHE A 29 -0.72 -1.67 -22.15
CA PHE A 29 0.20 -2.04 -21.09
C PHE A 29 -0.25 -1.48 -19.72
N GLY A 30 0.02 -2.22 -18.64
CA GLY A 30 0.04 -1.68 -17.28
C GLY A 30 0.39 -2.73 -16.22
N PHE A 31 -0.04 -2.51 -14.99
CA PHE A 31 0.29 -3.29 -13.81
C PHE A 31 -0.96 -3.89 -13.17
N GLU A 32 -0.81 -5.05 -12.55
CA GLU A 32 -1.89 -5.73 -11.81
C GLU A 32 -1.33 -6.17 -10.46
N PHE A 33 -2.09 -5.93 -9.38
CA PHE A 33 -1.65 -6.36 -8.05
C PHE A 33 -1.43 -7.86 -8.04
N LYS A 34 -0.29 -8.31 -7.54
CA LYS A 34 0.04 -9.73 -7.46
C LYS A 34 0.97 -9.97 -6.30
N ALA A 35 0.70 -11.00 -5.50
CA ALA A 35 1.68 -11.49 -4.53
C ALA A 35 2.82 -12.21 -5.28
N VAL A 36 3.82 -11.44 -5.72
CA VAL A 36 4.89 -11.91 -6.62
C VAL A 36 5.82 -12.95 -6.00
N ALA A 37 5.94 -12.96 -4.68
CA ALA A 37 6.70 -13.95 -3.92
C ALA A 37 6.03 -14.25 -2.58
N LYS A 38 6.30 -15.44 -2.03
CA LYS A 38 5.99 -15.71 -0.61
C LYS A 38 7.01 -14.99 0.27
N VAL A 39 6.59 -14.53 1.44
CA VAL A 39 7.49 -13.96 2.45
C VAL A 39 7.40 -14.77 3.74
N VAL A 40 8.55 -15.06 4.34
CA VAL A 40 8.69 -15.86 5.56
C VAL A 40 9.38 -15.05 6.65
N GLN A 41 8.78 -14.97 7.83
CA GLN A 41 9.38 -14.37 9.03
C GLN A 41 9.32 -15.38 10.18
N GLY A 42 10.49 -15.75 10.74
CA GLY A 42 10.55 -16.84 11.70
C GLY A 42 10.06 -18.17 11.09
N THR A 43 9.00 -18.72 11.66
CA THR A 43 8.32 -19.93 11.16
C THR A 43 7.12 -19.62 10.27
N ASP A 44 6.72 -18.36 10.18
CA ASP A 44 5.44 -17.97 9.59
C ASP A 44 5.63 -17.56 8.14
N THR A 45 4.72 -18.03 7.27
CA THR A 45 4.58 -17.50 5.92
C THR A 45 3.50 -16.43 5.93
N LEU A 46 3.91 -15.20 5.66
CA LEU A 46 3.04 -14.02 5.71
C LEU A 46 1.95 -14.12 4.65
N ARG A 47 0.69 -14.12 5.10
CA ARG A 47 -0.46 -14.26 4.20
C ARG A 47 -0.71 -13.00 3.36
N ASN A 48 -0.55 -11.85 3.99
CA ASN A 48 -0.85 -10.53 3.44
C ASN A 48 0.45 -9.72 3.28
N ALA A 49 1.55 -10.40 2.94
CA ALA A 49 2.90 -9.84 2.91
C ALA A 49 2.99 -8.50 2.18
N TRP A 50 2.22 -8.39 1.09
CA TRP A 50 2.23 -7.27 0.16
C TRP A 50 1.04 -6.31 0.34
N ALA A 51 0.41 -6.28 1.52
CA ALA A 51 -0.75 -5.43 1.77
C ALA A 51 -0.40 -3.94 1.91
N GLY A 52 0.80 -3.63 2.42
CA GLY A 52 1.33 -2.26 2.42
C GLY A 52 1.53 -1.60 3.78
N GLY A 53 1.38 -2.35 4.89
CA GLY A 53 1.56 -1.86 6.26
C GLY A 53 0.38 -1.02 6.78
N LEU A 54 0.29 -0.83 8.09
CA LEU A 54 -0.79 -0.11 8.76
C LEU A 54 -0.23 0.80 9.87
N ASN A 55 -0.61 2.08 9.88
CA ASN A 55 -0.16 3.06 10.85
C ASN A 55 -1.28 3.59 11.75
N SER A 56 -2.45 3.86 11.18
CA SER A 56 -3.62 4.33 11.92
C SER A 56 -4.91 3.75 11.33
N PRO A 57 -5.06 2.42 11.37
CA PRO A 57 -6.21 1.73 10.79
C PRO A 57 -7.49 1.93 11.62
N GLN A 58 -8.60 2.08 10.91
CA GLN A 58 -9.97 2.18 11.43
C GLN A 58 -10.77 1.01 10.87
N PHE A 59 -11.57 0.34 11.71
CA PHE A 59 -12.14 -0.96 11.38
C PHE A 59 -13.67 -0.92 11.32
N SER A 60 -14.26 -1.58 10.34
CA SER A 60 -15.69 -1.86 10.26
C SER A 60 -15.94 -3.16 9.48
N ASN A 61 -16.97 -3.92 9.85
CA ASN A 61 -17.40 -5.06 9.05
C ASN A 61 -18.23 -4.59 7.83
N ILE A 62 -18.17 -5.34 6.73
CA ILE A 62 -18.97 -5.12 5.50
C ILE A 62 -19.00 -6.43 4.71
N ASP A 63 -20.03 -6.70 3.90
CA ASP A 63 -19.98 -7.78 2.89
C ASP A 63 -19.47 -7.19 1.57
N LEU A 64 -18.21 -7.45 1.21
CA LEU A 64 -17.59 -6.88 0.00
C LEU A 64 -17.95 -7.68 -1.25
N ASN A 65 -18.00 -9.00 -1.13
CA ASN A 65 -18.11 -9.93 -2.24
C ASN A 65 -19.53 -10.50 -2.46
N ALA A 66 -20.51 -10.02 -1.69
CA ALA A 66 -21.91 -10.42 -1.71
C ALA A 66 -22.14 -11.90 -1.30
N ASP A 67 -21.29 -12.44 -0.43
CA ASP A 67 -21.39 -13.83 0.05
C ASP A 67 -22.14 -13.97 1.40
N GLN A 68 -22.65 -12.86 1.93
CA GLN A 68 -23.37 -12.75 3.20
C GLN A 68 -22.51 -13.08 4.43
N GLN A 69 -21.19 -13.04 4.29
CA GLN A 69 -20.26 -13.15 5.39
C GLN A 69 -19.61 -11.78 5.61
N PRO A 70 -19.45 -11.34 6.87
CA PRO A 70 -18.76 -10.09 7.14
C PRO A 70 -17.28 -10.22 6.72
N ASP A 71 -16.92 -9.45 5.71
CA ASP A 71 -15.56 -9.04 5.40
C ASP A 71 -15.13 -7.88 6.30
N LEU A 72 -13.88 -7.43 6.16
CA LEU A 72 -13.32 -6.34 6.95
C LEU A 72 -12.92 -5.17 6.06
N PHE A 73 -13.55 -4.03 6.31
CA PHE A 73 -13.12 -2.73 5.81
C PHE A 73 -12.12 -2.13 6.80
N VAL A 74 -10.95 -1.77 6.29
CA VAL A 74 -9.95 -1.02 7.05
C VAL A 74 -9.65 0.29 6.32
N PHE A 75 -9.76 1.41 7.01
CA PHE A 75 -9.30 2.72 6.50
C PHE A 75 -8.10 3.19 7.31
N ASP A 76 -6.93 3.30 6.70
CA ASP A 76 -5.77 3.86 7.35
C ASP A 76 -5.82 5.39 7.22
N ARG A 77 -6.07 6.05 8.36
CA ARG A 77 -6.23 7.50 8.46
C ARG A 77 -4.96 8.26 8.08
N ALA A 78 -3.79 7.74 8.46
CA ALA A 78 -2.52 8.41 8.24
C ALA A 78 -2.15 8.47 6.74
N THR A 79 -2.62 7.48 5.96
CA THR A 79 -2.36 7.37 4.52
C THR A 79 -3.57 7.67 3.63
N ASN A 80 -4.75 7.88 4.22
CA ASN A 80 -6.06 7.95 3.55
C ASN A 80 -6.26 6.84 2.53
N ARG A 81 -6.03 5.59 2.96
CA ARG A 81 -6.15 4.40 2.11
C ARG A 81 -7.14 3.40 2.65
N VAL A 82 -7.90 2.81 1.74
CA VAL A 82 -8.78 1.66 2.01
C VAL A 82 -8.00 0.37 1.83
N PHE A 83 -8.02 -0.48 2.86
CA PHE A 83 -7.46 -1.82 2.90
C PHE A 83 -8.60 -2.84 3.08
N PRO A 84 -9.17 -3.35 1.99
CA PRO A 84 -10.22 -4.37 2.05
C PRO A 84 -9.62 -5.75 2.34
N PHE A 85 -10.23 -6.49 3.27
CA PHE A 85 -9.88 -7.89 3.55
C PHE A 85 -11.11 -8.78 3.43
N LEU A 86 -11.01 -9.78 2.55
CA LEU A 86 -12.01 -10.83 2.46
C LEU A 86 -11.86 -11.83 3.59
N ASN A 87 -12.99 -12.35 4.03
CA ASN A 87 -13.09 -13.41 4.99
C ASN A 87 -13.08 -14.78 4.28
N VAL A 88 -11.94 -15.45 4.25
CA VAL A 88 -11.76 -16.67 3.42
C VAL A 88 -11.62 -17.94 4.24
N ALA A 89 -12.20 -19.03 3.73
CA ALA A 89 -12.01 -20.36 4.29
C ALA A 89 -10.58 -20.88 4.01
N THR A 90 -9.99 -21.53 5.00
CA THR A 90 -8.68 -22.18 4.94
C THR A 90 -8.71 -23.55 5.62
N ALA A 91 -7.63 -24.32 5.46
CA ALA A 91 -7.50 -25.62 6.13
C ALA A 91 -7.55 -25.54 7.67
N ALA A 92 -7.24 -24.38 8.25
CA ALA A 92 -7.20 -24.16 9.70
C ALA A 92 -8.42 -23.39 10.25
N GLY A 93 -9.47 -23.20 9.45
CA GLY A 93 -10.61 -22.33 9.77
C GLY A 93 -10.68 -21.12 8.85
N ARG A 94 -11.23 -19.99 9.32
CA ARG A 94 -11.32 -18.75 8.53
C ARG A 94 -10.15 -17.81 8.83
N ALA A 95 -9.82 -16.95 7.87
CA ALA A 95 -8.82 -15.90 8.08
C ALA A 95 -8.92 -14.78 7.04
N TRP A 96 -8.30 -13.65 7.35
CA TRP A 96 -8.31 -12.44 6.55
C TRP A 96 -7.37 -12.51 5.34
N GLN A 97 -7.89 -12.22 4.15
CA GLN A 97 -7.13 -12.13 2.90
C GLN A 97 -7.26 -10.74 2.30
N PHE A 98 -6.14 -10.05 2.15
CA PHE A 98 -6.09 -8.74 1.49
C PHE A 98 -6.59 -8.83 0.04
N ALA A 99 -7.52 -7.96 -0.34
CA ALA A 99 -8.20 -8.00 -1.62
C ALA A 99 -8.31 -6.59 -2.28
N PRO A 100 -7.17 -5.99 -2.68
CA PRO A 100 -7.07 -4.56 -3.00
C PRO A 100 -8.01 -4.08 -4.10
N ASP A 101 -8.42 -4.96 -5.03
CA ASP A 101 -9.35 -4.59 -6.10
C ASP A 101 -10.70 -4.05 -5.57
N TYR A 102 -11.12 -4.47 -4.37
CA TYR A 102 -12.35 -4.00 -3.72
C TYR A 102 -12.27 -2.55 -3.22
N ALA A 103 -11.08 -1.95 -3.13
CA ALA A 103 -10.94 -0.53 -2.78
C ALA A 103 -11.62 0.39 -3.82
N ALA A 104 -11.77 -0.09 -5.06
CA ALA A 104 -12.47 0.62 -6.14
C ALA A 104 -13.97 0.83 -5.89
N LEU A 105 -14.57 0.09 -4.96
CA LEU A 105 -15.99 0.22 -4.62
C LEU A 105 -16.28 1.44 -3.74
N PHE A 106 -15.26 2.07 -3.17
CA PHE A 106 -15.40 3.17 -2.22
C PHE A 106 -15.12 4.53 -2.89
N PRO A 107 -15.66 5.64 -2.34
CA PRO A 107 -15.26 6.98 -2.75
C PRO A 107 -13.74 7.17 -2.69
N GLN A 108 -13.16 7.86 -3.66
CA GLN A 108 -11.70 8.01 -3.78
C GLN A 108 -11.16 9.19 -2.95
N ASP A 109 -12.05 10.03 -2.39
CA ASP A 109 -11.75 11.23 -1.62
C ASP A 109 -12.08 11.07 -0.13
N LEU A 110 -12.05 9.83 0.38
CA LEU A 110 -12.18 9.54 1.81
C LEU A 110 -10.99 10.12 2.58
N THR A 111 -11.27 10.75 3.73
CA THR A 111 -10.26 11.44 4.53
C THR A 111 -10.69 11.55 5.99
N GLY A 112 -9.72 11.71 6.88
CA GLY A 112 -9.94 12.03 8.29
C GLY A 112 -10.42 10.83 9.10
N TRP A 113 -11.61 10.33 8.84
CA TRP A 113 -12.10 9.10 9.44
C TRP A 113 -13.20 8.48 8.59
N VAL A 114 -13.37 7.17 8.68
CA VAL A 114 -14.40 6.40 7.99
C VAL A 114 -14.96 5.34 8.94
N LEU A 115 -16.26 5.37 9.14
CA LEU A 115 -17.00 4.36 9.90
C LEU A 115 -18.13 3.83 9.02
N LEU A 116 -18.32 2.51 8.99
CA LEU A 116 -19.44 1.90 8.29
C LEU A 116 -20.53 1.49 9.27
N ARG A 117 -21.76 1.97 9.07
CA ARG A 117 -22.91 1.76 9.97
C ARG A 117 -24.21 1.72 9.18
N ASP A 118 -25.07 0.75 9.46
CA ASP A 118 -26.38 0.61 8.81
C ASP A 118 -27.38 1.59 9.44
N TYR A 119 -27.55 2.79 8.86
CA TYR A 119 -28.44 3.80 9.44
C TYR A 119 -29.89 3.63 9.01
N ASP A 120 -30.14 2.87 7.94
CA ASP A 120 -31.48 2.64 7.38
C ASP A 120 -32.05 1.23 7.60
N CYS A 121 -31.34 0.43 8.39
CA CYS A 121 -31.63 -0.96 8.77
C CYS A 121 -31.88 -1.88 7.58
N ASP A 122 -31.25 -1.63 6.43
CA ASP A 122 -31.43 -2.47 5.25
C ASP A 122 -30.44 -3.66 5.18
N GLY A 123 -29.71 -3.89 6.29
CA GLY A 123 -28.78 -4.99 6.53
C GLY A 123 -27.41 -4.75 5.93
N ARG A 124 -27.11 -3.51 5.55
CA ARG A 124 -26.00 -3.13 4.68
C ARG A 124 -25.37 -1.85 5.26
N PRO A 125 -24.11 -1.89 5.70
CA PRO A 125 -23.55 -0.74 6.41
C PRO A 125 -23.25 0.41 5.46
N ASP A 126 -23.79 1.58 5.77
CA ASP A 126 -23.59 2.85 5.08
C ASP A 126 -22.28 3.52 5.53
N LEU A 127 -21.78 4.48 4.74
CA LEU A 127 -20.48 5.10 4.99
C LEU A 127 -20.64 6.50 5.60
N PHE A 128 -20.03 6.69 6.77
CA PHE A 128 -19.86 7.97 7.45
C PHE A 128 -18.39 8.37 7.39
N THR A 129 -18.11 9.62 7.01
CA THR A 129 -16.73 10.10 6.91
C THR A 129 -16.62 11.61 7.08
N ALA A 130 -15.44 12.11 7.40
CA ALA A 130 -15.17 13.54 7.35
C ALA A 130 -15.09 14.07 5.91
N ASP A 131 -15.32 15.36 5.73
CA ASP A 131 -15.01 16.09 4.50
C ASP A 131 -13.53 16.47 4.41
N ALA A 132 -13.14 17.17 3.34
CA ALA A 132 -11.76 17.62 3.12
C ALA A 132 -11.22 18.55 4.22
N SER A 133 -12.08 19.20 5.00
CA SER A 133 -11.68 19.99 6.17
C SER A 133 -11.36 19.13 7.41
N GLY A 134 -11.75 17.85 7.38
CA GLY A 134 -11.66 16.92 8.49
C GLY A 134 -12.77 17.08 9.54
N SER A 135 -13.71 18.01 9.36
CA SER A 135 -14.65 18.40 10.41
C SER A 135 -16.13 18.14 10.11
N ASN A 136 -16.55 18.23 8.85
CA ASN A 136 -17.97 18.06 8.50
C ASN A 136 -18.26 16.59 8.24
N ILE A 137 -19.39 16.09 8.73
CA ILE A 137 -19.77 14.69 8.53
C ILE A 137 -20.50 14.54 7.19
N ARG A 138 -19.94 13.71 6.31
CA ARG A 138 -20.57 13.22 5.08
C ARG A 138 -21.19 11.84 5.33
N VAL A 139 -22.35 11.61 4.74
CA VAL A 139 -23.07 10.33 4.84
C VAL A 139 -23.38 9.82 3.44
N PHE A 140 -23.02 8.57 3.16
CA PHE A 140 -23.29 7.89 1.91
C PHE A 140 -24.09 6.63 2.19
N ARG A 141 -25.21 6.45 1.49
CA ARG A 141 -25.98 5.22 1.55
C ARG A 141 -25.30 4.11 0.74
N GLN A 142 -25.22 2.90 1.29
CA GLN A 142 -24.81 1.72 0.52
C GLN A 142 -25.93 1.32 -0.45
N VAL A 143 -25.63 1.35 -1.75
CA VAL A 143 -26.51 0.91 -2.82
C VAL A 143 -25.79 -0.22 -3.56
N PRO A 144 -26.27 -1.47 -3.46
CA PRO A 144 -25.58 -2.60 -4.07
C PRO A 144 -25.61 -2.51 -5.60
N ASP A 145 -24.53 -2.98 -6.24
CA ASP A 145 -24.46 -3.11 -7.68
C ASP A 145 -25.27 -4.32 -8.20
N ALA A 146 -25.22 -4.57 -9.51
CA ALA A 146 -25.95 -5.69 -10.13
C ALA A 146 -25.48 -7.08 -9.66
N GLN A 147 -24.31 -7.16 -9.00
CA GLN A 147 -23.74 -8.38 -8.42
C GLN A 147 -23.97 -8.45 -6.90
N GLY A 148 -24.64 -7.46 -6.30
CA GLY A 148 -24.86 -7.37 -4.86
C GLY A 148 -23.71 -6.74 -4.07
N ARG A 149 -22.64 -6.30 -4.74
CA ARG A 149 -21.45 -5.72 -4.09
C ARG A 149 -21.71 -4.27 -3.66
N PRO A 150 -20.98 -3.74 -2.67
CA PRO A 150 -21.14 -2.36 -2.22
C PRO A 150 -20.97 -1.32 -3.34
N GLY A 151 -21.87 -0.35 -3.37
CA GLY A 151 -21.68 0.95 -4.03
C GLY A 151 -22.16 2.04 -3.07
N PHE A 152 -21.69 3.28 -3.22
CA PHE A 152 -22.00 4.35 -2.27
C PHE A 152 -22.58 5.58 -2.96
N ARG A 153 -23.75 6.03 -2.49
CA ARG A 153 -24.42 7.24 -2.96
C ARG A 153 -24.43 8.29 -1.86
N LEU A 154 -23.83 9.45 -2.12
CA LEU A 154 -23.84 10.58 -1.19
C LEU A 154 -25.29 10.99 -0.88
N ILE A 155 -25.63 11.02 0.41
CA ILE A 155 -26.93 11.47 0.92
C ILE A 155 -26.83 12.90 1.45
N THR A 156 -25.80 13.18 2.25
CA THR A 156 -25.49 14.54 2.67
C THR A 156 -23.98 14.78 2.71
N ALA A 157 -23.56 15.96 2.27
CA ALA A 157 -22.18 16.42 2.38
C ALA A 157 -21.88 17.09 3.74
N GLN A 158 -22.92 17.35 4.55
CA GLN A 158 -22.80 17.97 5.86
C GLN A 158 -24.00 17.56 6.71
N LEU A 159 -23.75 16.76 7.73
CA LEU A 159 -24.78 16.39 8.70
C LEU A 159 -25.08 17.57 9.63
N THR A 160 -26.36 17.81 9.91
CA THR A 160 -26.81 18.92 10.73
C THR A 160 -27.78 18.45 11.80
N TYR A 161 -27.93 19.26 12.86
CA TYR A 161 -29.00 19.14 13.84
C TYR A 161 -29.83 20.42 13.87
N PHE A 162 -31.10 20.31 14.24
CA PHE A 162 -31.98 21.47 14.36
C PHE A 162 -31.90 22.07 15.77
N ASP A 163 -31.47 23.34 15.86
CA ASP A 163 -31.54 24.14 17.08
C ASP A 163 -32.85 24.94 17.11
N PRO A 164 -33.75 24.71 18.10
CA PRO A 164 -35.00 25.46 18.24
C PRO A 164 -34.83 26.85 18.89
N GLY A 165 -33.60 27.30 19.16
CA GLY A 165 -33.29 28.58 19.78
C GLY A 165 -33.77 29.81 19.00
N PRO A 166 -33.68 31.02 19.60
CA PRO A 166 -34.20 32.26 19.00
C PRO A 166 -33.48 32.68 17.70
N PHE A 167 -32.27 32.19 17.46
CA PHE A 167 -31.52 32.34 16.20
C PHE A 167 -31.45 31.01 15.43
N GLY A 168 -32.35 30.07 15.75
CA GLY A 168 -32.29 28.66 15.42
C GLY A 168 -32.40 28.31 13.93
N GLY A 169 -32.17 27.04 13.64
CA GLY A 169 -32.07 26.47 12.30
C GLY A 169 -31.18 25.23 12.31
N ASP A 170 -30.85 24.74 11.12
CA ASP A 170 -29.93 23.62 10.96
C ASP A 170 -28.49 24.07 11.21
N ILE A 171 -27.86 23.51 12.24
CA ILE A 171 -26.48 23.76 12.63
C ILE A 171 -25.65 22.52 12.28
N ASN A 172 -24.44 22.74 11.76
CA ASN A 172 -23.50 21.68 11.43
C ASN A 172 -23.12 20.84 12.66
N ILE A 173 -23.20 19.52 12.54
CA ILE A 173 -22.58 18.59 13.49
C ILE A 173 -21.10 18.48 13.11
N ALA A 174 -20.26 19.30 13.76
CA ALA A 174 -18.83 19.34 13.50
C ALA A 174 -18.07 18.47 14.51
N THR A 175 -17.23 17.56 14.02
CA THR A 175 -16.37 16.72 14.89
C THR A 175 -15.08 17.42 15.28
N GLY A 176 -14.63 18.39 14.48
CA GLY A 176 -13.25 18.87 14.50
C GLY A 176 -12.29 17.89 13.81
N GLY A 177 -11.18 18.43 13.30
CA GLY A 177 -10.25 17.69 12.41
C GLY A 177 -9.54 16.49 13.03
N TYR A 178 -9.44 16.44 14.36
CA TYR A 178 -8.72 15.38 15.07
C TYR A 178 -9.64 14.32 15.68
N ASN A 179 -10.83 14.69 16.14
CA ASN A 179 -11.67 13.79 16.91
C ASN A 179 -12.17 12.62 16.05
N MET A 180 -12.31 11.46 16.68
CA MET A 180 -13.09 10.33 16.16
C MET A 180 -14.47 10.35 16.85
N PRO A 181 -15.57 10.55 16.12
CA PRO A 181 -16.91 10.44 16.69
C PRO A 181 -17.32 8.97 16.86
N ALA A 182 -18.38 8.75 17.64
CA ALA A 182 -19.16 7.52 17.58
C ALA A 182 -20.45 7.76 16.79
N VAL A 183 -20.83 6.77 15.98
CA VAL A 183 -22.11 6.72 15.25
C VAL A 183 -22.77 5.39 15.61
N GLU A 184 -23.67 5.41 16.58
CA GLU A 184 -24.24 4.22 17.22
C GLU A 184 -25.65 4.54 17.74
N ASP A 185 -26.51 3.52 17.86
CA ASP A 185 -27.76 3.64 18.63
C ASP A 185 -27.44 3.68 20.13
N VAL A 186 -27.58 4.85 20.74
CA VAL A 186 -27.17 5.11 22.13
C VAL A 186 -28.32 4.97 23.10
N ASP A 187 -29.54 5.33 22.70
CA ASP A 187 -30.72 5.26 23.55
C ASP A 187 -31.58 4.00 23.33
N GLY A 188 -31.17 3.12 22.42
CA GLY A 188 -31.80 1.84 22.14
C GLY A 188 -33.07 1.93 21.30
N ASP A 189 -33.27 3.05 20.59
CA ASP A 189 -34.48 3.30 19.80
C ASP A 189 -34.40 2.82 18.34
N GLY A 190 -33.28 2.19 17.97
CA GLY A 190 -32.99 1.64 16.65
C GLY A 190 -32.51 2.66 15.63
N ARG A 191 -32.32 3.93 16.01
CA ARG A 191 -31.73 4.96 15.14
C ARG A 191 -30.31 5.25 15.59
N LEU A 192 -29.42 5.46 14.62
CA LEU A 192 -28.05 5.84 14.92
C LEU A 192 -27.98 7.32 15.34
N ASP A 193 -27.35 7.55 16.48
CA ASP A 193 -27.01 8.84 17.03
C ASP A 193 -25.56 9.21 16.73
N VAL A 194 -25.18 10.46 17.00
CA VAL A 194 -23.80 10.93 16.86
C VAL A 194 -23.28 11.49 18.19
N LEU A 195 -22.12 11.00 18.63
CA LEU A 195 -21.40 11.53 19.79
C LEU A 195 -20.01 11.99 19.38
N THR A 196 -19.61 13.16 19.84
CA THR A 196 -18.25 13.68 19.62
C THR A 196 -17.85 14.62 20.75
N TYR A 197 -16.55 14.73 21.02
CA TYR A 197 -16.06 15.74 21.95
C TYR A 197 -16.19 17.14 21.32
N ASP A 198 -16.50 18.13 22.15
CA ASP A 198 -16.30 19.53 21.81
C ASP A 198 -14.81 19.76 21.50
N PHE A 199 -14.49 20.10 20.24
CA PHE A 199 -13.12 20.33 19.81
C PHE A 199 -12.60 21.75 20.15
N SER A 200 -13.45 22.63 20.67
CA SER A 200 -13.15 24.05 20.87
C SER A 200 -12.90 24.42 22.34
N ALA A 201 -13.45 23.65 23.29
CA ALA A 201 -13.34 23.96 24.71
C ALA A 201 -12.01 23.52 25.35
N SER A 202 -11.58 24.26 26.37
CA SER A 202 -10.42 23.91 27.21
C SER A 202 -10.69 22.77 28.21
N SER A 203 -11.93 22.33 28.33
CA SER A 203 -12.35 21.19 29.15
C SER A 203 -13.45 20.45 28.39
N PRO A 204 -13.08 19.74 27.31
CA PRO A 204 -14.03 19.27 26.33
C PRO A 204 -14.96 18.23 26.93
N ALA A 205 -16.26 18.44 26.72
CA ALA A 205 -17.33 17.51 27.06
C ALA A 205 -17.80 16.76 25.81
N ILE A 206 -18.55 15.69 26.00
CA ILE A 206 -19.14 14.93 24.89
C ILE A 206 -20.50 15.53 24.54
N TYR A 207 -20.66 15.94 23.30
CA TYR A 207 -21.93 16.37 22.75
C TYR A 207 -22.65 15.16 22.15
N TYR A 208 -23.93 15.03 22.46
CA TYR A 208 -24.81 13.96 22.04
C TYR A 208 -25.90 14.53 21.14
N TYR A 209 -25.81 14.20 19.87
CA TYR A 209 -26.80 14.52 18.85
C TYR A 209 -27.67 13.30 18.61
N ARG A 210 -28.90 13.37 19.13
CA ARG A 210 -29.89 12.31 19.04
C ARG A 210 -30.64 12.38 17.71
N ASN A 211 -30.82 11.24 17.06
CA ASN A 211 -31.63 11.09 15.88
C ASN A 211 -33.12 11.05 16.27
N THR A 212 -33.84 12.09 15.86
CA THR A 212 -35.25 12.33 16.17
C THR A 212 -36.19 12.03 15.01
N THR A 213 -35.69 11.37 13.96
CA THR A 213 -36.50 10.99 12.80
C THR A 213 -37.78 10.27 13.23
N ALA A 214 -38.94 10.78 12.80
CA ALA A 214 -40.24 10.28 13.23
C ALA A 214 -40.63 8.91 12.64
N THR A 215 -40.00 8.48 11.56
CA THR A 215 -40.32 7.25 10.81
C THR A 215 -39.17 6.26 10.85
N GLY A 216 -39.28 5.20 11.68
CA GLY A 216 -38.36 4.06 11.69
C GLY A 216 -36.88 4.45 11.74
N CYS A 217 -36.02 3.58 11.22
CA CYS A 217 -34.64 3.93 10.86
C CYS A 217 -34.56 4.48 9.43
N GLY A 218 -33.43 5.10 9.09
CA GLY A 218 -33.14 5.63 7.75
C GLY A 218 -33.35 7.12 7.57
N GLY A 219 -33.72 7.85 8.62
CA GLY A 219 -33.66 9.31 8.61
C GLY A 219 -32.42 9.86 9.32
N LEU A 220 -32.11 11.11 9.01
CA LEU A 220 -30.94 11.83 9.49
C LEU A 220 -31.38 13.18 10.12
N GLU A 221 -32.50 13.18 10.85
CA GLU A 221 -33.01 14.37 11.54
C GLU A 221 -32.50 14.41 12.99
N PHE A 222 -31.53 15.27 13.28
CA PHE A 222 -30.89 15.31 14.60
C PHE A 222 -31.32 16.49 15.47
N ARG A 223 -31.23 16.30 16.79
CA ARG A 223 -31.24 17.38 17.79
C ARG A 223 -30.09 17.18 18.78
N GLU A 224 -29.50 18.26 19.26
CA GLU A 224 -28.59 18.19 20.40
C GLU A 224 -29.41 17.83 21.65
N ALA A 225 -29.25 16.59 22.12
CA ALA A 225 -29.92 16.10 23.32
C ALA A 225 -29.13 16.46 24.58
N SER A 226 -27.81 16.58 24.47
CA SER A 226 -26.94 17.05 25.55
C SER A 226 -25.61 17.57 25.00
N SER A 227 -25.09 18.65 25.56
CA SER A 227 -23.69 19.09 25.40
C SER A 227 -22.77 18.60 26.53
N TYR A 228 -23.28 17.70 27.38
CA TYR A 228 -22.61 17.15 28.55
C TYR A 228 -23.03 15.69 28.80
N TRP A 229 -22.93 14.86 27.76
CA TRP A 229 -23.38 13.46 27.81
C TRP A 229 -22.63 12.67 28.89
N GLY A 230 -23.37 11.89 29.67
CA GLY A 230 -22.82 11.10 30.77
C GLY A 230 -22.24 11.91 31.93
N GLY A 231 -22.35 13.24 31.91
CA GLY A 231 -21.84 14.06 32.99
C GLY A 231 -20.32 14.24 33.01
N ILE A 232 -19.62 14.10 31.87
CA ILE A 232 -18.15 14.05 31.81
C ILE A 232 -17.49 15.20 31.04
N SER A 233 -16.36 15.69 31.57
CA SER A 233 -15.38 16.51 30.85
C SER A 233 -14.00 15.86 30.92
N ALA A 234 -13.27 15.87 29.81
CA ALA A 234 -11.86 15.48 29.81
C ALA A 234 -11.01 16.63 30.37
N CYS A 235 -10.13 16.32 31.32
CA CYS A 235 -9.23 17.30 31.92
C CYS A 235 -7.86 17.22 31.27
N LEU A 236 -7.35 18.37 30.83
CA LEU A 236 -6.10 18.44 30.09
C LEU A 236 -4.85 18.12 30.94
N THR A 237 -4.99 18.00 32.27
CA THR A 237 -3.91 17.76 33.24
C THR A 237 -3.30 16.36 33.19
N GLY A 238 -3.91 15.40 32.48
CA GLY A 238 -3.34 14.07 32.27
C GLY A 238 -4.08 13.26 31.20
N CYS A 239 -3.56 12.08 30.87
CA CYS A 239 -4.09 11.22 29.80
C CYS A 239 -5.43 10.54 30.13
N ASN A 240 -5.66 10.27 31.42
CA ASN A 240 -6.84 9.57 31.93
C ASN A 240 -7.58 10.38 33.02
N GLN A 241 -7.46 11.71 32.97
CA GLN A 241 -8.04 12.60 33.98
C GLN A 241 -9.36 13.17 33.48
N PHE A 242 -10.43 12.92 34.23
CA PHE A 242 -11.79 13.34 33.90
C PHE A 242 -12.46 14.01 35.09
N ALA A 243 -13.39 14.91 34.81
CA ALA A 243 -14.30 15.49 35.77
C ALA A 243 -15.71 14.95 35.52
N PHE A 244 -16.43 14.61 36.60
CA PHE A 244 -17.81 14.10 36.55
C PHE A 244 -18.84 15.16 36.98
N ALA A 245 -18.46 16.44 36.89
CA ALA A 245 -19.37 17.57 36.96
C ALA A 245 -18.79 18.78 36.21
N PRO A 246 -19.63 19.71 35.72
CA PRO A 246 -19.18 20.84 34.92
C PRO A 246 -18.15 21.69 35.66
N ASN A 247 -17.12 22.16 34.94
CA ASN A 247 -16.10 23.09 35.44
C ASN A 247 -15.24 22.61 36.63
N LEU A 248 -15.16 21.30 36.88
CA LEU A 248 -14.32 20.75 37.95
C LEU A 248 -12.88 20.42 37.53
N CYS A 249 -12.51 20.59 36.27
CA CYS A 249 -11.12 20.40 35.85
C CYS A 249 -10.22 21.45 36.55
N PRO A 250 -9.16 21.05 37.25
CA PRO A 250 -8.28 22.00 37.95
C PRO A 250 -7.69 23.04 36.98
N PRO A 251 -7.68 24.34 37.32
CA PRO A 251 -7.09 25.36 36.47
C PRO A 251 -5.57 25.15 36.33
N PHE A 252 -5.05 25.27 35.10
CA PHE A 252 -3.61 25.28 34.83
C PHE A 252 -2.92 26.38 35.64
N ARG A 253 -2.09 26.03 36.63
CA ARG A 253 -1.37 27.03 37.44
C ARG A 253 -0.01 27.46 36.89
N THR A 254 0.50 26.86 35.82
CA THR A 254 1.79 27.28 35.23
C THR A 254 2.00 26.67 33.82
N LEU A 255 2.27 27.55 32.85
CA LEU A 255 2.67 27.33 31.44
C LEU A 255 1.54 27.06 30.41
N LYS A 256 1.81 27.55 29.20
CA LYS A 256 0.93 27.85 28.05
C LYS A 256 -0.16 26.77 27.79
N PRO A 257 -1.37 27.16 27.33
CA PRO A 257 -2.35 26.18 26.83
C PRO A 257 -1.68 25.35 25.72
N ASN A 258 -1.39 24.09 25.98
CA ASN A 258 -1.17 23.13 24.92
C ASN A 258 -2.55 22.70 24.46
N HIS A 259 -2.96 23.16 23.29
CA HIS A 259 -4.05 22.55 22.55
C HIS A 259 -3.64 21.09 22.30
N THR A 260 -4.17 20.13 23.06
CA THR A 260 -4.11 18.72 22.62
C THR A 260 -5.19 18.53 21.58
N GLY A 261 -4.82 17.96 20.44
CA GLY A 261 -5.55 18.16 19.19
C GLY A 261 -6.91 17.47 19.12
N GLY A 262 -7.08 16.32 19.78
CA GLY A 262 -8.37 15.62 19.77
C GLY A 262 -8.53 14.44 20.71
N TYR A 263 -9.74 13.89 20.64
CA TYR A 263 -10.28 12.82 21.48
C TYR A 263 -11.04 11.81 20.64
N ASN A 264 -10.97 10.55 21.03
CA ASN A 264 -11.70 9.48 20.35
C ASN A 264 -12.86 9.01 21.21
N VAL A 265 -14.03 8.84 20.61
CA VAL A 265 -15.22 8.26 21.23
C VAL A 265 -15.48 6.89 20.59
N GLY A 266 -15.33 5.82 21.37
CA GLY A 266 -15.83 4.49 21.05
C GLY A 266 -16.88 4.08 22.08
N LEU A 267 -17.92 3.38 21.66
CA LEU A 267 -19.00 2.93 22.53
C LEU A 267 -19.12 1.41 22.52
N PHE A 268 -19.24 0.79 23.68
CA PHE A 268 -19.39 -0.66 23.80
C PHE A 268 -20.07 -1.00 25.11
N ASP A 269 -20.98 -1.98 25.13
CA ASP A 269 -21.60 -2.45 26.38
C ASP A 269 -20.63 -3.40 27.09
N LEU A 270 -19.96 -2.92 28.14
CA LEU A 270 -18.90 -3.62 28.86
C LEU A 270 -19.43 -4.53 29.97
N ASP A 271 -20.70 -4.40 30.37
CA ASP A 271 -21.26 -5.20 31.45
C ASP A 271 -22.61 -5.87 31.16
N GLY A 272 -23.09 -5.73 29.93
CA GLY A 272 -24.21 -6.46 29.37
C GLY A 272 -25.56 -5.97 29.88
N ASP A 273 -25.65 -4.73 30.38
CA ASP A 273 -26.89 -4.17 30.89
C ASP A 273 -27.75 -3.48 29.81
N GLY A 274 -27.23 -3.40 28.59
CA GLY A 274 -27.92 -2.90 27.41
C GLY A 274 -27.73 -1.40 27.15
N ASP A 275 -27.01 -0.68 28.01
CA ASP A 275 -26.60 0.69 27.72
C ASP A 275 -25.15 0.77 27.20
N LYS A 276 -24.75 1.96 26.72
CA LYS A 276 -23.43 2.14 26.08
C LYS A 276 -22.43 2.72 27.07
N ASP A 277 -21.34 1.99 27.29
CA ASP A 277 -20.16 2.51 27.98
C ASP A 277 -19.22 3.23 27.04
N LEU A 278 -18.35 4.05 27.61
CA LEU A 278 -17.39 4.86 26.87
C LEU A 278 -15.98 4.24 26.89
N LEU A 279 -15.44 4.03 25.70
CA LEU A 279 -14.02 3.77 25.43
C LEU A 279 -13.42 5.02 24.80
N THR A 280 -12.57 5.73 25.53
CA THR A 280 -12.02 7.03 25.08
C THR A 280 -10.51 7.06 25.14
N GLY A 281 -9.91 7.70 24.12
CA GLY A 281 -8.49 8.00 24.04
C GLY A 281 -8.24 9.48 23.74
N ARG A 282 -7.03 9.95 24.04
CA ARG A 282 -6.61 11.33 23.84
C ARG A 282 -5.33 11.35 23.01
N ASP A 283 -5.20 12.37 22.16
CA ASP A 283 -3.96 12.65 21.46
C ASP A 283 -2.77 12.82 22.44
N ASN A 284 -1.59 12.36 22.03
CA ASN A 284 -0.36 12.27 22.82
C ASN A 284 -0.41 11.33 24.04
N CYS A 285 -1.39 10.44 24.09
CA CYS A 285 -1.57 9.49 25.19
C CYS A 285 -1.58 8.04 24.68
N PRO A 286 -0.91 7.09 25.36
CA PRO A 286 -0.92 5.70 24.96
C PRO A 286 -2.06 4.86 25.58
N GLU A 287 -2.68 5.33 26.65
CA GLU A 287 -3.72 4.59 27.36
C GLU A 287 -5.12 4.81 26.76
N LEU A 288 -5.88 3.71 26.60
CA LEU A 288 -7.32 3.76 26.45
C LEU A 288 -8.00 3.79 27.83
N THR A 289 -8.93 4.72 28.02
CA THR A 289 -9.78 4.77 29.21
C THR A 289 -11.13 4.11 28.93
N ALA A 290 -11.55 3.21 29.80
CA ALA A 290 -12.89 2.62 29.85
C ALA A 290 -13.68 3.23 31.02
N ILE A 291 -14.90 3.69 30.73
CA ILE A 291 -15.77 4.39 31.66
C ILE A 291 -17.15 3.75 31.59
N ARG A 292 -17.57 3.14 32.70
CA ARG A 292 -18.90 2.53 32.80
C ARG A 292 -19.99 3.58 32.95
N ASN A 293 -21.06 3.40 32.20
CA ASN A 293 -22.31 4.09 32.38
C ASN A 293 -23.06 3.45 33.56
N ASN A 294 -23.18 4.16 34.66
CA ASN A 294 -23.97 3.71 35.82
C ASN A 294 -25.44 4.18 35.75
N GLY A 295 -25.85 4.67 34.57
CA GLY A 295 -27.14 5.29 34.33
C GLY A 295 -28.10 4.34 33.61
N THR A 296 -28.61 4.82 32.48
CA THR A 296 -29.44 4.06 31.53
C THR A 296 -29.08 4.52 30.12
N ALA A 297 -29.55 3.80 29.10
CA ALA A 297 -29.41 4.22 27.70
C ALA A 297 -29.99 5.62 27.43
N GLN A 298 -31.08 6.01 28.10
CA GLN A 298 -31.71 7.33 27.91
C GLN A 298 -31.05 8.44 28.73
N THR A 299 -30.35 8.10 29.81
CA THR A 299 -29.71 9.08 30.70
C THR A 299 -28.43 8.47 31.24
N ALA A 300 -27.35 8.66 30.48
CA ALA A 300 -26.03 8.19 30.86
C ALA A 300 -25.53 8.91 32.13
N SER A 301 -24.78 8.19 32.96
CA SER A 301 -24.20 8.71 34.21
C SER A 301 -22.82 8.10 34.47
N PHE A 302 -21.77 8.88 34.24
CA PHE A 302 -20.39 8.51 34.53
C PHE A 302 -19.95 9.06 35.88
N THR A 303 -19.32 8.21 36.69
CA THR A 303 -18.86 8.60 38.04
C THR A 303 -17.41 8.24 38.33
N ALA A 304 -16.78 7.42 37.49
CA ALA A 304 -15.40 6.99 37.64
C ALA A 304 -14.81 6.63 36.28
N ALA A 305 -13.51 6.85 36.12
CA ALA A 305 -12.76 6.46 34.93
C ALA A 305 -11.66 5.47 35.32
N SER A 306 -11.40 4.49 34.46
CA SER A 306 -10.34 3.51 34.65
C SER A 306 -9.62 3.25 33.33
N VAL A 307 -8.32 2.95 33.39
CA VAL A 307 -7.65 2.38 32.22
C VAL A 307 -8.23 0.99 31.93
N ASN A 308 -8.09 0.50 30.70
CA ASN A 308 -8.56 -0.81 30.23
C ASN A 308 -7.87 -2.04 30.88
N SER A 309 -7.67 -2.03 32.20
CA SER A 309 -7.03 -3.09 33.00
C SER A 309 -8.00 -3.88 33.87
N VAL A 310 -9.27 -3.47 33.90
CA VAL A 310 -10.31 -4.02 34.76
C VAL A 310 -11.39 -4.72 33.95
N ALA A 311 -12.14 -5.62 34.59
CA ALA A 311 -13.23 -6.36 33.95
C ALA A 311 -14.17 -5.43 33.16
N PRO A 312 -14.48 -5.76 31.89
CA PRO A 312 -14.33 -7.07 31.24
C PRO A 312 -12.96 -7.34 30.58
N PHE A 313 -12.00 -6.43 30.65
CA PHE A 313 -10.66 -6.61 30.08
C PHE A 313 -9.79 -7.49 30.99
N THR A 314 -9.11 -8.49 30.41
CA THR A 314 -8.20 -9.36 31.19
C THR A 314 -6.81 -8.75 31.42
N ALA A 315 -6.41 -7.75 30.61
CA ALA A 315 -5.14 -7.03 30.74
C ALA A 315 -5.20 -5.68 30.01
N SER A 316 -4.47 -4.67 30.51
CA SER A 316 -4.30 -3.41 29.79
C SER A 316 -3.38 -3.56 28.59
N ALA A 317 -3.63 -2.72 27.59
CA ALA A 317 -2.78 -2.53 26.43
C ALA A 317 -2.53 -1.04 26.23
N LEU A 318 -1.31 -0.74 25.81
CA LEU A 318 -0.92 0.57 25.33
C LEU A 318 -0.93 0.56 23.81
N VAL A 319 -1.49 1.60 23.23
CA VAL A 319 -1.30 1.96 21.82
C VAL A 319 -0.23 3.06 21.79
N PRO A 320 0.69 3.11 20.81
CA PRO A 320 1.81 4.06 20.85
C PRO A 320 1.40 5.54 20.99
N ASN A 321 0.29 5.95 20.38
CA ASN A 321 -0.30 7.28 20.52
C ASN A 321 -1.77 7.26 20.06
N PHE A 322 -2.59 8.11 20.69
CA PHE A 322 -3.95 8.44 20.31
C PHE A 322 -4.87 7.22 20.05
N PRO A 323 -5.08 6.34 21.05
CA PRO A 323 -5.85 5.11 20.89
C PRO A 323 -7.31 5.40 20.48
N ALA A 324 -7.79 4.71 19.47
CA ALA A 324 -9.21 4.53 19.18
C ALA A 324 -9.61 3.07 19.38
N ALA A 325 -10.85 2.85 19.82
CA ALA A 325 -11.43 1.53 19.99
C ALA A 325 -12.50 1.28 18.93
N PHE A 326 -12.47 0.10 18.32
CA PHE A 326 -13.39 -0.33 17.29
C PHE A 326 -14.03 -1.65 17.72
N PRO A 327 -15.30 -1.64 18.16
CA PRO A 327 -16.09 -2.85 18.30
C PRO A 327 -16.38 -3.43 16.91
N VAL A 328 -15.87 -4.62 16.61
CA VAL A 328 -15.93 -5.23 15.27
C VAL A 328 -15.76 -6.75 15.42
N ASP A 329 -16.52 -7.56 14.68
CA ASP A 329 -16.28 -9.02 14.65
C ASP A 329 -15.05 -9.29 13.76
N VAL A 330 -13.95 -9.70 14.40
CA VAL A 330 -12.71 -10.07 13.68
C VAL A 330 -12.31 -11.53 13.87
N THR A 331 -13.11 -12.29 14.62
CA THR A 331 -12.88 -13.69 14.96
C THR A 331 -13.89 -14.63 14.30
N PHE A 332 -14.80 -14.08 13.50
CA PHE A 332 -15.73 -14.79 12.63
C PHE A 332 -16.81 -15.56 13.40
N ASP A 333 -17.13 -15.13 14.62
CA ASP A 333 -18.05 -15.82 15.52
C ASP A 333 -19.40 -15.09 15.70
N GLY A 334 -19.59 -13.97 14.99
CA GLY A 334 -20.80 -13.15 15.03
C GLY A 334 -20.89 -12.24 16.25
N ARG A 335 -19.83 -12.13 17.07
CA ARG A 335 -19.76 -11.25 18.24
C ARG A 335 -18.73 -10.17 18.00
N PRO A 336 -19.03 -8.91 18.36
CA PRO A 336 -18.02 -7.87 18.33
C PRO A 336 -16.88 -8.18 19.32
N ASP A 337 -15.67 -8.21 18.79
CA ASP A 337 -14.42 -8.05 19.52
C ASP A 337 -14.11 -6.55 19.70
N VAL A 338 -13.06 -6.20 20.45
CA VAL A 338 -12.58 -4.81 20.52
C VAL A 338 -11.16 -4.73 19.94
N VAL A 339 -11.03 -4.02 18.81
CA VAL A 339 -9.73 -3.71 18.19
C VAL A 339 -9.30 -2.32 18.61
N LEU A 340 -8.08 -2.17 19.12
CA LEU A 340 -7.47 -0.86 19.41
C LEU A 340 -6.40 -0.54 18.39
N ALA A 341 -6.33 0.70 17.93
CA ALA A 341 -5.30 1.17 17.02
C ALA A 341 -4.99 2.65 17.23
N PRO A 342 -3.83 3.15 16.76
CA PRO A 342 -3.57 4.58 16.71
C PRO A 342 -4.57 5.28 15.78
N ALA A 343 -4.99 6.48 16.16
CA ALA A 343 -5.88 7.33 15.34
C ALA A 343 -5.13 8.56 14.78
N LEU A 344 -3.86 8.39 14.40
CA LEU A 344 -3.01 9.48 13.94
C LEU A 344 -3.42 9.97 12.56
N TYR A 345 -3.32 11.28 12.35
CA TYR A 345 -3.61 11.92 11.07
C TYR A 345 -2.42 11.84 10.10
N ASP A 346 -1.21 11.79 10.66
CA ASP A 346 0.03 11.67 9.92
C ASP A 346 1.10 11.01 10.80
N ASN A 347 2.30 10.84 10.25
CA ASN A 347 3.43 10.22 10.94
C ASN A 347 4.36 11.23 11.64
N THR A 348 3.91 12.47 11.90
CA THR A 348 4.80 13.51 12.44
C THR A 348 5.22 13.28 13.88
N ASP A 349 4.42 12.54 14.65
CA ASP A 349 4.74 12.15 16.03
C ASP A 349 5.86 11.11 16.10
N THR A 350 6.16 10.46 14.96
CA THR A 350 7.19 9.45 14.81
C THR A 350 7.04 8.33 15.83
N VAL A 351 5.96 7.54 15.82
CA VAL A 351 5.75 6.42 16.77
C VAL A 351 5.91 5.04 16.13
N GLU A 352 6.39 4.05 16.87
CA GLU A 352 6.51 2.67 16.32
C GLU A 352 5.14 2.08 16.03
N THR A 353 4.88 1.73 14.76
CA THR A 353 3.58 1.26 14.30
C THR A 353 3.53 -0.24 14.00
N ARG A 354 4.64 -0.98 13.86
CA ARG A 354 4.63 -2.41 13.42
C ARG A 354 3.82 -3.37 14.28
N GLN A 355 3.65 -3.03 15.55
CA GLN A 355 2.88 -3.81 16.53
C GLN A 355 2.01 -2.86 17.36
N SER A 356 1.17 -2.10 16.66
CA SER A 356 0.33 -1.06 17.27
C SER A 356 -1.16 -1.41 17.30
N VAL A 357 -1.60 -2.42 16.55
CA VAL A 357 -3.00 -2.84 16.50
C VAL A 357 -3.24 -3.98 17.50
N VAL A 358 -4.01 -3.70 18.55
CA VAL A 358 -4.29 -4.64 19.65
C VAL A 358 -5.67 -5.26 19.47
N LEU A 359 -5.74 -6.59 19.47
CA LEU A 359 -7.02 -7.31 19.53
C LEU A 359 -7.35 -7.72 20.96
N TYR A 360 -8.56 -7.39 21.40
CA TYR A 360 -9.23 -8.01 22.53
C TYR A 360 -10.33 -8.93 22.03
N ARG A 361 -10.06 -10.24 22.04
CA ARG A 361 -11.05 -11.25 21.65
C ARG A 361 -12.17 -11.30 22.69
N ASN A 362 -13.41 -11.24 22.25
CA ASN A 362 -14.57 -11.44 23.10
C ASN A 362 -14.87 -12.95 23.26
N THR A 363 -14.48 -13.52 24.40
CA THR A 363 -14.78 -14.92 24.75
C THR A 363 -16.04 -15.07 25.61
N GLY A 364 -16.78 -13.98 25.82
CA GLY A 364 -18.00 -13.97 26.62
C GLY A 364 -19.09 -14.81 25.94
N THR A 365 -19.94 -15.47 26.73
CA THR A 365 -21.08 -16.28 26.21
C THR A 365 -22.45 -15.67 26.55
N GLY A 366 -22.49 -14.66 27.42
CA GLY A 366 -23.70 -13.91 27.79
C GLY A 366 -23.71 -12.50 27.20
N ALA A 367 -24.57 -11.64 27.73
CA ALA A 367 -24.64 -10.22 27.34
C ALA A 367 -23.35 -9.47 27.69
N ALA A 368 -22.81 -9.70 28.89
CA ALA A 368 -21.53 -9.13 29.30
C ALA A 368 -20.35 -9.78 28.52
N PRO A 369 -19.48 -8.99 27.89
CA PRO A 369 -18.32 -9.51 27.18
C PRO A 369 -17.22 -10.03 28.13
N SER A 370 -16.31 -10.83 27.60
CA SER A 370 -15.04 -11.19 28.26
C SER A 370 -13.90 -10.91 27.30
N LEU A 371 -13.20 -9.80 27.49
CA LEU A 371 -12.26 -9.24 26.52
C LEU A 371 -10.82 -9.70 26.83
N VAL A 372 -10.39 -10.75 26.13
CA VAL A 372 -9.08 -11.37 26.29
C VAL A 372 -8.06 -10.73 25.33
N ARG A 373 -7.04 -10.08 25.89
CA ARG A 373 -5.98 -9.44 25.11
C ARG A 373 -5.15 -10.46 24.31
N GLU A 374 -4.94 -10.21 23.03
CA GLU A 374 -4.01 -10.93 22.15
C GLU A 374 -2.71 -10.15 21.93
N GLN A 375 -1.85 -10.65 21.02
CA GLN A 375 -0.66 -9.92 20.60
C GLN A 375 -1.04 -8.61 19.89
N SER A 376 -0.21 -7.58 20.08
CA SER A 376 -0.44 -6.23 19.56
C SER A 376 -0.08 -6.11 18.08
N ASP A 377 -0.45 -7.06 17.23
CA ASP A 377 -0.06 -7.08 15.81
C ASP A 377 -1.17 -7.65 14.92
N PHE A 378 -2.43 -7.41 15.30
CA PHE A 378 -3.58 -7.85 14.52
C PHE A 378 -3.51 -7.31 13.08
N LEU A 379 -3.62 -8.23 12.10
CA LEU A 379 -3.29 -8.08 10.67
C LEU A 379 -1.81 -7.76 10.36
N GLN A 380 -1.14 -6.91 11.15
CA GLN A 380 0.24 -6.48 10.90
C GLN A 380 1.24 -7.63 10.88
N ARG A 381 1.04 -8.64 11.73
CA ARG A 381 1.86 -9.87 11.76
C ARG A 381 1.87 -10.64 10.44
N ASP A 382 0.88 -10.42 9.57
CA ASP A 382 0.75 -11.08 8.28
C ASP A 382 1.34 -10.25 7.12
N MET A 383 1.99 -9.11 7.40
CA MET A 383 2.49 -8.15 6.41
C MET A 383 4.01 -7.95 6.49
N VAL A 384 4.63 -7.55 5.38
CA VAL A 384 5.93 -6.86 5.46
C VAL A 384 5.67 -5.46 5.99
N ASP A 385 6.20 -5.16 7.16
CA ASP A 385 6.04 -3.86 7.82
C ASP A 385 7.35 -3.47 8.53
N VAL A 386 7.94 -2.35 8.09
CA VAL A 386 9.14 -1.73 8.66
C VAL A 386 8.81 -0.46 9.47
N SER A 387 7.56 -0.36 9.94
CA SER A 387 6.91 0.77 10.63
C SER A 387 6.56 1.90 9.68
N GLU A 388 7.56 2.54 9.11
CA GLU A 388 7.33 3.64 8.17
C GLU A 388 8.37 3.64 7.06
N LEU A 389 8.00 4.23 5.92
CA LEU A 389 8.91 4.54 4.82
C LEU A 389 9.65 3.34 4.23
N ALA A 390 8.90 2.29 3.91
CA ALA A 390 9.48 1.14 3.23
C ALA A 390 10.15 1.57 1.92
N ALA A 391 11.39 1.12 1.73
CA ALA A 391 12.18 1.37 0.54
C ALA A 391 12.86 0.09 0.08
N PRO A 392 12.18 -0.73 -0.75
CA PRO A 392 12.75 -1.97 -1.25
C PRO A 392 13.85 -1.71 -2.31
N THR A 393 14.83 -2.61 -2.36
CA THR A 393 15.77 -2.80 -3.48
C THR A 393 16.10 -4.29 -3.60
N PHE A 394 16.53 -4.71 -4.79
CA PHE A 394 16.71 -6.13 -5.11
C PHE A 394 18.08 -6.39 -5.71
N GLY A 395 18.63 -7.57 -5.44
CA GLY A 395 19.94 -8.00 -5.95
C GLY A 395 20.39 -9.30 -5.30
N ASP A 396 21.34 -10.01 -5.91
CA ASP A 396 21.95 -11.22 -5.32
C ASP A 396 22.94 -10.80 -4.22
N ILE A 397 22.53 -10.94 -2.95
CA ILE A 397 23.31 -10.45 -1.80
C ILE A 397 24.24 -11.54 -1.28
N ASP A 398 23.87 -12.81 -1.38
CA ASP A 398 24.67 -13.92 -0.88
C ASP A 398 25.45 -14.70 -1.95
N GLY A 399 25.33 -14.32 -3.22
CA GLY A 399 26.08 -14.88 -4.33
C GLY A 399 25.58 -16.25 -4.79
N ASP A 400 24.33 -16.61 -4.49
CA ASP A 400 23.74 -17.89 -4.91
C ASP A 400 23.01 -17.83 -6.26
N GLY A 401 22.97 -16.65 -6.89
CA GLY A 401 22.38 -16.41 -8.20
C GLY A 401 20.86 -16.19 -8.16
N LEU A 402 20.25 -16.14 -6.97
CA LEU A 402 18.86 -15.73 -6.78
C LEU A 402 18.79 -14.24 -6.41
N VAL A 403 17.71 -13.58 -6.84
CA VAL A 403 17.46 -12.19 -6.46
C VAL A 403 16.94 -12.17 -5.03
N ASP A 404 17.67 -11.50 -4.13
CA ASP A 404 17.25 -11.19 -2.76
C ASP A 404 16.58 -9.81 -2.66
N MET A 405 16.06 -9.48 -1.48
CA MET A 405 15.42 -8.19 -1.21
C MET A 405 16.02 -7.53 0.05
N LEU A 406 16.39 -6.27 -0.08
CA LEU A 406 16.64 -5.36 1.05
C LEU A 406 15.46 -4.40 1.18
N VAL A 407 15.05 -4.09 2.40
CA VAL A 407 13.99 -3.10 2.67
C VAL A 407 14.51 -2.08 3.67
N GLY A 408 14.76 -0.87 3.18
CA GLY A 408 14.96 0.29 4.03
C GLY A 408 13.66 0.68 4.74
N GLY A 409 13.78 1.21 5.94
CA GLY A 409 12.64 1.67 6.72
C GLY A 409 13.08 2.57 7.85
N VAL A 410 12.12 3.07 8.63
CA VAL A 410 12.43 3.81 9.85
C VAL A 410 11.56 3.31 11.00
N SER A 411 12.18 3.06 12.15
CA SER A 411 11.49 2.50 13.30
C SER A 411 11.97 3.10 14.63
N ARG A 412 11.20 2.88 15.71
CA ARG A 412 11.62 3.21 17.08
C ARG A 412 12.02 1.94 17.82
N ASN A 413 13.29 1.86 18.23
CA ASN A 413 13.72 0.73 19.07
C ASN A 413 13.18 0.80 20.51
N ASN A 414 12.81 2.00 21.00
CA ASN A 414 11.99 2.19 22.20
C ASN A 414 11.40 3.62 22.25
N THR A 415 10.48 3.87 23.17
CA THR A 415 9.80 5.16 23.38
C THR A 415 10.73 6.31 23.81
N ALA A 416 11.93 6.00 24.32
CA ALA A 416 12.94 6.97 24.76
C ALA A 416 14.03 7.23 23.69
N HIS A 417 13.94 6.63 22.51
CA HIS A 417 14.93 6.73 21.45
C HIS A 417 14.35 7.31 20.16
N PHE A 418 15.25 7.90 19.38
CA PHE A 418 14.92 8.52 18.10
C PHE A 418 14.62 7.46 17.02
N TYR A 419 13.81 7.85 16.03
CA TYR A 419 13.67 7.14 14.76
C TYR A 419 15.03 6.77 14.19
N ARG A 420 15.20 5.50 13.84
CA ARG A 420 16.43 4.99 13.24
C ARG A 420 16.13 4.32 11.92
N ALA A 421 16.95 4.61 10.93
CA ALA A 421 16.96 3.87 9.69
C ALA A 421 17.34 2.42 9.99
N GLY A 422 16.48 1.49 9.58
CA GLY A 422 16.74 0.07 9.56
C GLY A 422 16.88 -0.42 8.12
N LEU A 423 17.63 -1.50 7.93
CA LEU A 423 17.75 -2.16 6.63
C LEU A 423 17.49 -3.64 6.83
N SER A 424 16.28 -4.07 6.47
CA SER A 424 15.90 -5.48 6.59
C SER A 424 16.43 -6.27 5.39
N TYR A 425 17.04 -7.43 5.64
CA TYR A 425 17.51 -8.34 4.60
C TYR A 425 16.64 -9.59 4.54
N TYR A 426 16.06 -9.82 3.37
CA TYR A 426 15.28 -10.99 3.03
C TYR A 426 16.02 -11.79 1.95
N ARG A 427 16.50 -12.98 2.32
CA ARG A 427 17.12 -13.91 1.38
C ARG A 427 16.05 -14.65 0.59
N ASN A 428 16.24 -14.83 -0.71
CA ASN A 428 15.43 -15.73 -1.51
C ASN A 428 15.87 -17.19 -1.27
N VAL A 429 15.07 -17.93 -0.52
CA VAL A 429 15.28 -19.36 -0.23
C VAL A 429 14.44 -20.27 -1.13
N GLY A 430 13.78 -19.69 -2.13
CA GLY A 430 12.92 -20.38 -3.08
C GLY A 430 13.69 -20.85 -4.30
N THR A 431 13.10 -20.64 -5.47
CA THR A 431 13.76 -20.86 -6.76
C THR A 431 13.62 -19.61 -7.61
N ARG A 432 14.41 -19.51 -8.68
CA ARG A 432 14.32 -18.38 -9.63
C ARG A 432 12.89 -18.12 -10.13
N THR A 433 12.10 -19.17 -10.38
CA THR A 433 10.72 -19.05 -10.93
C THR A 433 9.61 -19.07 -9.88
N ALA A 434 9.98 -19.27 -8.61
CA ALA A 434 9.07 -19.27 -7.49
C ALA A 434 9.82 -18.74 -6.25
N PRO A 435 10.06 -17.41 -6.20
CA PRO A 435 10.83 -16.80 -5.14
C PRO A 435 10.13 -16.93 -3.77
N VAL A 436 10.95 -17.11 -2.73
CA VAL A 436 10.50 -17.12 -1.33
C VAL A 436 11.45 -16.27 -0.50
N PHE A 437 11.02 -15.08 -0.11
CA PHE A 437 11.83 -14.14 0.68
C PHE A 437 11.74 -14.44 2.17
N LYS A 438 12.83 -14.95 2.75
CA LYS A 438 12.94 -15.22 4.19
C LYS A 438 13.71 -14.10 4.88
N LEU A 439 13.10 -13.46 5.88
CA LEU A 439 13.77 -12.46 6.71
C LEU A 439 14.96 -13.10 7.46
N ILE A 440 16.15 -12.57 7.24
CA ILE A 440 17.40 -12.99 7.89
C ILE A 440 17.73 -12.06 9.06
N THR A 441 17.59 -10.74 8.86
CA THR A 441 17.83 -9.71 9.87
C THR A 441 17.07 -8.45 9.53
N SER A 442 16.64 -7.68 10.54
CA SER A 442 16.05 -6.35 10.36
C SER A 442 17.08 -5.21 10.38
N ASP A 443 18.37 -5.52 10.57
CA ASP A 443 19.46 -4.56 10.69
C ASP A 443 20.72 -5.04 9.95
N TYR A 444 20.57 -5.25 8.65
CA TYR A 444 21.69 -5.53 7.76
C TYR A 444 22.72 -4.39 7.83
N LEU A 445 24.00 -4.76 7.93
CA LEU A 445 25.14 -3.87 8.16
C LEU A 445 25.13 -3.08 9.49
N GLY A 446 24.18 -3.34 10.40
CA GLY A 446 24.12 -2.64 11.70
C GLY A 446 23.83 -1.14 11.59
N LEU A 447 23.09 -0.72 10.55
CA LEU A 447 22.82 0.68 10.23
C LEU A 447 21.98 1.39 11.30
N MET A 448 21.20 0.66 12.09
CA MET A 448 20.49 1.25 13.22
C MET A 448 21.45 1.91 14.24
N SER A 449 22.73 1.54 14.27
CA SER A 449 23.73 2.18 15.13
C SER A 449 24.15 3.58 14.66
N GLN A 450 23.97 3.92 13.39
CA GLN A 450 24.53 5.12 12.74
C GLN A 450 23.73 6.41 12.98
N LYS A 451 22.62 6.34 13.74
CA LYS A 451 21.71 7.47 14.04
C LYS A 451 21.19 8.19 12.78
N LEU A 452 21.11 7.45 11.67
CA LEU A 452 20.41 7.86 10.47
C LEU A 452 18.90 7.67 10.67
N ALA A 453 18.09 8.39 9.91
CA ALA A 453 16.65 8.20 9.79
C ALA A 453 16.30 8.16 8.30
N PHE A 454 15.32 7.33 7.94
CA PHE A 454 14.94 7.02 6.55
C PHE A 454 16.12 6.57 5.68
N ILE A 455 16.10 5.34 5.16
CA ILE A 455 17.11 4.91 4.20
C ILE A 455 16.43 4.42 2.92
N LYS A 456 16.81 5.01 1.79
CA LYS A 456 16.50 4.45 0.46
C LYS A 456 17.76 3.77 -0.07
N PRO A 457 17.89 2.45 0.05
CA PRO A 457 18.99 1.70 -0.53
C PRO A 457 18.77 1.54 -2.04
N VAL A 458 19.86 1.51 -2.81
CA VAL A 458 19.89 1.13 -4.23
C VAL A 458 21.11 0.24 -4.45
N LEU A 459 20.88 -0.92 -5.06
CA LEU A 459 21.94 -1.83 -5.47
C LEU A 459 22.26 -1.59 -6.95
N VAL A 460 23.52 -1.31 -7.26
CA VAL A 460 23.94 -0.95 -8.62
C VAL A 460 25.44 -1.20 -8.76
N ASP A 461 25.88 -1.70 -9.91
CA ASP A 461 27.32 -1.77 -10.26
C ASP A 461 27.81 -0.38 -10.69
N LEU A 462 28.41 0.37 -9.76
CA LEU A 462 28.86 1.75 -10.01
C LEU A 462 30.21 1.80 -10.71
N ASN A 463 31.10 0.85 -10.40
CA ASN A 463 32.49 0.85 -10.84
C ASN A 463 32.73 -0.04 -12.07
N ARG A 464 31.70 -0.75 -12.55
CA ARG A 464 31.69 -1.65 -13.71
C ARG A 464 32.55 -2.90 -13.54
N ASP A 465 32.63 -3.43 -12.33
CA ASP A 465 33.32 -4.69 -12.04
C ASP A 465 32.40 -5.93 -12.07
N GLY A 466 31.10 -5.72 -12.32
CA GLY A 466 30.08 -6.77 -12.38
C GLY A 466 29.53 -7.19 -11.01
N ALA A 467 29.99 -6.59 -9.92
CA ALA A 467 29.44 -6.77 -8.58
C ALA A 467 28.48 -5.62 -8.23
N LEU A 468 27.43 -5.92 -7.48
CA LEU A 468 26.52 -4.88 -7.00
C LEU A 468 27.18 -4.11 -5.85
N ASP A 469 27.30 -2.79 -6.01
CA ASP A 469 27.63 -1.84 -4.96
C ASP A 469 26.34 -1.37 -4.26
N MET A 470 26.51 -0.66 -3.14
CA MET A 470 25.39 -0.06 -2.42
C MET A 470 25.47 1.47 -2.46
N VAL A 471 24.43 2.09 -3.02
CA VAL A 471 24.12 3.51 -2.83
C VAL A 471 22.99 3.63 -1.82
N TYR A 472 22.99 4.66 -1.00
CA TYR A 472 21.81 5.01 -0.21
C TYR A 472 21.72 6.50 0.06
N SER A 473 20.49 7.00 0.11
CA SER A 473 20.17 8.29 0.73
C SER A 473 19.65 8.03 2.14
N ALA A 474 20.21 8.72 3.13
CA ALA A 474 19.69 8.73 4.49
C ALA A 474 20.04 10.06 5.19
N TYR A 475 19.12 10.57 6.03
CA TYR A 475 19.35 11.84 6.71
C TYR A 475 19.69 11.64 8.18
N ARG A 476 20.44 12.59 8.76
CA ARG A 476 20.72 12.60 10.20
C ARG A 476 19.64 13.40 10.91
N LYS A 477 19.02 12.81 11.94
CA LYS A 477 18.00 13.54 12.72
C LYS A 477 18.62 14.78 13.36
N GLY A 478 17.97 15.93 13.18
CA GLY A 478 18.45 17.23 13.68
C GLY A 478 19.28 18.02 12.68
N THR A 479 19.54 17.50 11.48
CA THR A 479 20.13 18.26 10.37
C THR A 479 19.18 18.33 9.19
N SER A 480 19.46 19.24 8.25
CA SER A 480 18.81 19.28 6.93
C SER A 480 19.51 18.41 5.89
N ASP A 481 20.57 17.70 6.29
CA ASP A 481 21.53 17.06 5.41
C ASP A 481 21.15 15.61 5.16
N ASN A 482 21.03 15.27 3.88
CA ASN A 482 20.76 13.93 3.39
C ASN A 482 21.72 13.64 2.22
N PRO A 483 23.00 13.41 2.51
CA PRO A 483 23.96 13.14 1.47
C PRO A 483 23.64 11.80 0.80
N ILE A 484 23.93 11.70 -0.50
CA ILE A 484 23.84 10.43 -1.23
C ILE A 484 25.17 9.71 -1.03
N ALA A 485 25.13 8.67 -0.22
CA ALA A 485 26.28 7.86 0.16
C ALA A 485 26.43 6.65 -0.77
N PHE A 486 27.65 6.20 -0.97
CA PHE A 486 27.95 4.94 -1.65
C PHE A 486 29.05 4.16 -0.94
N VAL A 487 28.97 2.83 -1.06
CA VAL A 487 29.95 1.87 -0.54
C VAL A 487 30.19 0.85 -1.65
N LEU A 488 31.45 0.77 -2.09
CA LEU A 488 31.85 -0.24 -3.07
C LEU A 488 31.88 -1.63 -2.44
N ASN A 489 31.40 -2.60 -3.19
CA ASN A 489 31.54 -4.00 -2.87
C ASN A 489 32.98 -4.43 -3.13
N THR A 490 33.57 -5.10 -2.15
CA THR A 490 34.95 -5.61 -2.26
C THR A 490 35.02 -7.06 -2.69
N ALA A 491 33.87 -7.74 -2.80
CA ALA A 491 33.76 -9.08 -3.33
C ALA A 491 33.69 -9.06 -4.86
N ALA A 492 34.24 -10.08 -5.52
CA ALA A 492 34.10 -10.25 -6.96
C ALA A 492 32.65 -10.55 -7.37
N ALA A 493 32.30 -10.29 -8.64
CA ALA A 493 31.00 -10.62 -9.21
C ALA A 493 30.56 -12.07 -8.91
N GLY A 494 29.29 -12.24 -8.54
CA GLY A 494 28.71 -13.54 -8.19
C GLY A 494 29.20 -14.15 -6.87
N ARG A 495 29.81 -13.33 -5.99
CA ARG A 495 30.15 -13.71 -4.61
C ARG A 495 29.27 -12.93 -3.63
N PRO A 496 29.10 -13.44 -2.39
CA PRO A 496 28.39 -12.71 -1.34
C PRO A 496 28.91 -11.27 -1.23
N VAL A 497 27.98 -10.32 -1.23
CA VAL A 497 28.26 -8.89 -1.15
C VAL A 497 29.04 -8.57 0.13
N ALA A 498 30.18 -7.88 -0.02
CA ALA A 498 31.09 -7.52 1.06
C ALA A 498 31.25 -5.99 1.14
N LEU A 499 30.37 -5.35 1.91
CA LEU A 499 30.33 -3.90 2.12
C LEU A 499 31.01 -3.51 3.44
N ASN A 500 31.87 -2.50 3.38
CA ASN A 500 32.53 -1.93 4.55
C ASN A 500 32.01 -0.52 4.84
N LEU A 501 31.21 -0.35 5.90
CA LEU A 501 30.67 0.96 6.28
C LEU A 501 31.74 1.98 6.72
N SER A 502 32.98 1.55 7.00
CA SER A 502 34.08 2.49 7.27
C SER A 502 34.67 3.13 6.00
N SER A 503 34.34 2.62 4.80
CA SER A 503 34.74 3.18 3.51
C SER A 503 33.61 3.93 2.79
N VAL A 504 32.58 4.36 3.53
CA VAL A 504 31.48 5.18 2.97
C VAL A 504 32.06 6.45 2.35
N SER A 505 31.68 6.70 1.10
CA SER A 505 31.95 7.92 0.35
C SER A 505 30.64 8.60 -0.04
N TYR A 506 30.70 9.85 -0.49
CA TYR A 506 29.52 10.64 -0.83
C TYR A 506 29.70 11.27 -2.20
N PHE A 507 28.62 11.35 -2.97
CA PHE A 507 28.64 12.11 -4.23
C PHE A 507 28.69 13.62 -3.94
N ALA A 508 29.53 14.33 -4.68
CA ALA A 508 29.67 15.77 -4.57
C ALA A 508 28.74 16.52 -5.53
N ASN A 509 28.55 17.82 -5.30
CA ASN A 509 27.81 18.74 -6.19
C ASN A 509 26.34 18.33 -6.44
N MET A 510 25.69 17.81 -5.39
CA MET A 510 24.29 17.40 -5.42
C MET A 510 23.50 18.05 -4.29
N PRO A 511 22.17 18.21 -4.46
CA PRO A 511 21.29 18.48 -3.34
C PRO A 511 21.54 17.48 -2.20
N GLN A 512 21.56 17.99 -0.97
CA GLN A 512 21.63 17.18 0.25
C GLN A 512 20.34 17.32 1.04
N ARG A 513 19.19 17.30 0.36
CA ARG A 513 17.90 17.61 0.97
C ARG A 513 17.26 16.33 1.51
N VAL A 514 16.73 16.42 2.73
CA VAL A 514 15.96 15.33 3.36
C VAL A 514 14.94 14.74 2.38
N PHE A 515 14.97 13.41 2.24
CA PHE A 515 14.15 12.61 1.33
C PHE A 515 14.46 12.78 -0.17
N ASP A 516 15.67 13.18 -0.53
CA ASP A 516 16.19 13.00 -1.88
C ASP A 516 16.19 11.49 -2.25
N MET A 517 15.73 11.17 -3.46
CA MET A 517 15.40 9.83 -3.94
C MET A 517 16.24 9.47 -5.18
N PRO A 518 17.45 8.90 -5.03
CA PRO A 518 18.26 8.49 -6.16
C PRO A 518 17.67 7.25 -6.86
N CYS A 519 17.92 7.15 -8.17
CA CYS A 519 17.68 6.01 -9.04
C CYS A 519 18.82 5.97 -10.06
N PHE A 520 19.28 4.77 -10.41
CA PHE A 520 20.39 4.60 -11.35
C PHE A 520 19.95 3.75 -12.55
N ALA A 521 20.26 4.24 -13.75
CA ALA A 521 20.03 3.55 -15.02
C ALA A 521 20.87 4.22 -16.11
N ASP A 522 21.16 3.51 -17.19
CA ASP A 522 21.81 4.09 -18.37
C ASP A 522 20.79 4.97 -19.14
N ILE A 523 20.79 6.29 -18.88
CA ILE A 523 19.78 7.19 -19.43
C ILE A 523 20.13 7.60 -20.86
N ASP A 524 21.41 7.84 -21.17
CA ASP A 524 21.84 8.29 -22.50
C ASP A 524 22.26 7.16 -23.46
N GLY A 525 22.35 5.92 -22.98
CA GLY A 525 22.71 4.75 -23.79
C GLY A 525 24.21 4.57 -24.00
N ASP A 526 25.07 5.21 -23.19
CA ASP A 526 26.52 5.10 -23.29
C ASP A 526 27.13 3.88 -22.56
N GLY A 527 26.26 3.08 -21.92
CA GLY A 527 26.64 1.87 -21.19
C GLY A 527 27.25 2.14 -19.82
N ARG A 528 27.11 3.35 -19.27
CA ARG A 528 27.34 3.67 -17.86
C ARG A 528 26.00 3.91 -17.18
N VAL A 529 25.91 3.56 -15.90
CA VAL A 529 24.75 3.95 -15.10
C VAL A 529 24.84 5.43 -14.78
N ASP A 530 23.82 6.17 -15.18
CA ASP A 530 23.58 7.54 -14.79
C ASP A 530 22.71 7.60 -13.54
N MET A 531 22.49 8.81 -13.00
CA MET A 531 21.61 9.02 -11.85
C MET A 531 20.44 9.94 -12.20
N LEU A 532 19.22 9.47 -11.94
CA LEU A 532 18.05 10.31 -11.78
C LEU A 532 17.86 10.60 -10.28
N LEU A 533 17.72 11.88 -9.93
CA LEU A 533 17.52 12.31 -8.56
C LEU A 533 16.18 13.01 -8.40
N GLY A 534 15.27 12.34 -7.70
CA GLY A 534 14.11 13.00 -7.12
C GLY A 534 14.54 13.89 -5.96
N SER A 535 14.26 15.19 -6.00
CA SER A 535 14.67 16.11 -4.93
C SER A 535 13.57 17.10 -4.57
N ASN A 536 13.57 17.54 -3.31
CA ASN A 536 12.77 18.66 -2.83
C ASN A 536 13.55 20.00 -2.81
N SER A 537 14.81 20.01 -3.27
CA SER A 537 15.63 21.23 -3.29
C SER A 537 15.27 22.16 -4.46
N ASN A 538 15.21 23.46 -4.21
CA ASN A 538 15.17 24.55 -5.19
C ASN A 538 16.04 25.75 -4.73
N SER A 539 17.08 25.50 -3.95
CA SER A 539 17.93 26.55 -3.41
C SER A 539 18.74 27.26 -4.51
N ILE A 540 19.30 28.42 -4.17
CA ILE A 540 20.20 29.18 -5.05
C ILE A 540 21.43 28.36 -5.46
N ASP A 541 21.96 27.56 -4.53
CA ASP A 541 23.15 26.72 -4.79
C ASP A 541 22.85 25.50 -5.67
N TYR A 542 21.61 25.02 -5.64
CA TYR A 542 21.16 23.86 -6.38
C TYR A 542 19.80 24.13 -7.05
N PRO A 543 19.74 25.04 -8.04
CA PRO A 543 18.49 25.38 -8.72
C PRO A 543 18.00 24.19 -9.56
N GLY A 544 16.69 24.03 -9.63
CA GLY A 544 16.07 22.95 -10.40
C GLY A 544 14.66 22.62 -9.92
N GLN A 545 14.10 21.56 -10.50
CA GLN A 545 12.77 21.04 -10.23
C GLN A 545 12.85 19.66 -9.56
N ALA A 546 11.74 18.93 -9.55
CA ALA A 546 11.55 17.71 -8.78
C ALA A 546 12.40 16.53 -9.27
N LEU A 547 12.62 16.40 -10.59
CA LEU A 547 13.47 15.37 -11.18
C LEU A 547 14.69 16.00 -11.84
N ARG A 548 15.87 15.46 -11.55
CA ARG A 548 17.14 15.92 -12.09
C ARG A 548 17.91 14.76 -12.69
N TYR A 549 18.57 15.00 -13.80
CA TYR A 549 19.40 14.03 -14.51
C TYR A 549 20.88 14.40 -14.35
N TYR A 550 21.65 13.47 -13.81
CA TYR A 550 23.10 13.55 -13.68
C TYR A 550 23.74 12.43 -14.50
N ARG A 551 24.55 12.83 -15.48
CA ARG A 551 25.30 11.89 -16.32
C ARG A 551 26.57 11.43 -15.65
N ASN A 552 26.87 10.14 -15.75
CA ASN A 552 28.12 9.54 -15.34
C ASN A 552 29.20 9.76 -16.41
N THR A 553 30.20 10.58 -16.07
CA THR A 553 31.30 10.95 -16.96
C THR A 553 32.40 9.88 -17.07
N GLY A 554 32.32 8.81 -16.27
CA GLY A 554 33.37 7.80 -16.17
C GLY A 554 34.63 8.30 -15.44
N ALA A 555 34.50 9.31 -14.57
CA ALA A 555 35.60 9.79 -13.74
C ALA A 555 36.16 8.66 -12.85
N ALA A 556 37.50 8.62 -12.70
CA ALA A 556 38.16 7.63 -11.84
C ALA A 556 37.81 7.80 -10.36
N ASP A 557 37.58 9.04 -9.92
CA ASP A 557 37.00 9.33 -8.61
C ASP A 557 35.48 9.35 -8.72
N LEU A 558 34.84 8.28 -8.21
CA LEU A 558 33.39 8.12 -8.24
C LEU A 558 32.65 9.24 -7.50
N SER A 559 33.27 9.91 -6.53
CA SER A 559 32.64 11.04 -5.82
C SER A 559 32.34 12.23 -6.76
N GLN A 560 33.05 12.32 -7.89
CA GLN A 560 32.90 13.37 -8.91
C GLN A 560 32.36 12.82 -10.24
N ALA A 561 31.94 11.56 -10.31
CA ALA A 561 31.57 10.93 -11.58
C ALA A 561 30.29 11.52 -12.20
N PHE A 562 29.38 12.05 -11.39
CA PHE A 562 28.06 12.50 -11.82
C PHE A 562 27.99 14.02 -12.02
N VAL A 563 27.66 14.45 -13.23
CA VAL A 563 27.53 15.85 -13.61
C VAL A 563 26.11 16.13 -14.08
N VAL A 564 25.48 17.17 -13.53
CA VAL A 564 24.12 17.57 -13.91
C VAL A 564 24.04 17.88 -15.40
N GLN A 565 23.10 17.26 -16.10
CA GLN A 565 22.79 17.52 -17.50
C GLN A 565 21.48 18.28 -17.64
N ASP A 566 20.48 17.92 -16.84
CA ASP A 566 19.17 18.56 -16.81
C ASP A 566 18.67 18.66 -15.37
N ASN A 567 18.34 19.88 -14.93
CA ASN A 567 17.82 20.12 -13.58
C ASN A 567 16.28 20.16 -13.53
N ASP A 568 15.59 19.90 -14.64
CA ASP A 568 14.13 19.76 -14.76
C ASP A 568 13.77 18.64 -15.75
N PHE A 569 14.37 17.47 -15.53
CA PHE A 569 14.27 16.34 -16.45
C PHE A 569 12.81 15.90 -16.62
N GLY A 570 12.35 15.91 -17.87
CA GLY A 570 10.97 15.58 -18.26
C GLY A 570 9.90 16.62 -17.88
N ARG A 571 10.28 17.75 -17.26
CA ARG A 571 9.39 18.85 -16.86
C ARG A 571 8.11 18.40 -16.16
N ILE A 572 8.24 17.43 -15.26
CA ILE A 572 7.11 16.79 -14.57
C ILE A 572 6.42 17.80 -13.65
N ARG A 573 5.10 17.95 -13.78
CA ARG A 573 4.26 18.85 -12.99
C ARG A 573 3.02 18.12 -12.48
N THR A 574 2.45 18.63 -11.39
CA THR A 574 1.12 18.24 -10.91
C THR A 574 0.05 18.72 -11.89
N SER A 575 -1.19 18.25 -11.73
CA SER A 575 -2.35 18.71 -12.51
C SER A 575 -2.59 20.23 -12.42
N SER A 576 -2.16 20.88 -11.32
CA SER A 576 -2.21 22.33 -11.13
C SER A 576 -1.02 23.08 -11.74
N GLY A 577 -0.12 22.39 -12.46
CA GLY A 577 1.10 22.97 -13.04
C GLY A 577 2.22 23.22 -12.02
N SER A 578 2.05 22.77 -10.77
CA SER A 578 3.03 22.97 -9.70
C SER A 578 4.13 21.90 -9.75
N ARG A 579 5.25 22.17 -9.05
CA ARG A 579 6.31 21.18 -8.85
C ARG A 579 5.80 20.08 -7.90
N PRO A 580 5.90 18.79 -8.24
CA PRO A 580 5.59 17.71 -7.31
C PRO A 580 6.62 17.64 -6.18
N SER A 581 6.17 17.33 -4.97
CA SER A 581 7.04 17.12 -3.81
C SER A 581 7.33 15.63 -3.61
N SER A 582 8.51 15.32 -3.04
CA SER A 582 8.98 13.96 -2.74
C SER A 582 8.89 12.99 -3.91
N LEU A 583 9.15 13.50 -5.13
CA LEU A 583 9.15 12.70 -6.35
C LEU A 583 10.21 11.60 -6.25
N SER A 584 9.84 10.35 -6.55
CA SER A 584 10.69 9.18 -6.47
C SER A 584 10.67 8.44 -7.81
N PRO A 585 11.79 8.41 -8.55
CA PRO A 585 11.88 7.71 -9.83
C PRO A 585 12.28 6.24 -9.68
N VAL A 586 11.85 5.42 -10.64
CA VAL A 586 12.40 4.10 -10.97
C VAL A 586 12.45 3.95 -12.49
N VAL A 587 13.48 3.30 -13.02
CA VAL A 587 13.66 3.05 -14.46
C VAL A 587 13.79 1.56 -14.71
N ALA A 588 13.02 1.04 -15.66
CA ALA A 588 13.09 -0.34 -16.14
C ALA A 588 12.42 -0.45 -17.51
N ASP A 589 12.67 -1.53 -18.25
CA ASP A 589 11.91 -1.89 -19.45
C ASP A 589 10.61 -2.60 -19.04
N PHE A 590 9.62 -1.82 -18.62
CA PHE A 590 8.38 -2.34 -18.06
C PHE A 590 7.50 -2.94 -19.16
N ASP A 591 7.40 -2.28 -20.30
CA ASP A 591 6.53 -2.73 -21.39
C ASP A 591 7.14 -3.79 -22.31
N GLY A 592 8.45 -4.05 -22.20
CA GLY A 592 9.15 -5.15 -22.87
C GLY A 592 9.61 -4.85 -24.29
N ASP A 593 9.70 -3.58 -24.66
CA ASP A 593 10.13 -3.16 -25.99
C ASP A 593 11.66 -3.01 -26.14
N GLY A 594 12.42 -3.25 -25.06
CA GLY A 594 13.87 -3.16 -25.01
C GLY A 594 14.40 -1.76 -24.73
N ARG A 595 13.54 -0.79 -24.42
CA ARG A 595 13.91 0.60 -24.12
C ARG A 595 13.56 0.92 -22.66
N PRO A 596 14.29 1.84 -22.02
CA PRO A 596 14.01 2.18 -20.64
C PRO A 596 12.75 3.06 -20.55
N ASP A 597 11.85 2.66 -19.66
CA ASP A 597 10.71 3.45 -19.22
C ASP A 597 11.01 4.09 -17.87
N LEU A 598 10.36 5.21 -17.57
CA LEU A 598 10.39 5.85 -16.25
C LEU A 598 9.04 5.70 -15.58
N LEU A 599 9.05 5.31 -14.32
CA LEU A 599 7.90 5.43 -13.43
C LEU A 599 8.27 6.37 -12.28
N THR A 600 7.39 7.32 -11.98
CA THR A 600 7.56 8.24 -10.84
C THR A 600 6.39 8.17 -9.91
N ALA A 601 6.64 8.25 -8.60
CA ALA A 601 5.62 8.45 -7.57
C ALA A 601 5.91 9.74 -6.79
N ASP A 602 4.88 10.53 -6.43
CA ASP A 602 5.03 11.77 -5.66
C ASP A 602 4.19 11.79 -4.37
N ALA A 603 4.34 12.85 -3.57
CA ALA A 603 3.66 12.96 -2.28
C ALA A 603 2.13 13.05 -2.35
N ALA A 604 1.55 13.33 -3.52
CA ALA A 604 0.10 13.32 -3.71
C ALA A 604 -0.45 11.91 -3.96
N GLY A 605 0.43 10.91 -4.06
CA GLY A 605 0.06 9.55 -4.45
C GLY A 605 0.03 9.32 -5.94
N ASP A 606 0.37 10.32 -6.76
CA ASP A 606 0.36 10.20 -8.21
C ASP A 606 1.53 9.32 -8.69
N ILE A 607 1.20 8.24 -9.36
CA ILE A 607 2.09 7.32 -10.04
C ILE A 607 1.93 7.52 -11.54
N ARG A 608 3.02 7.93 -12.19
CA ARG A 608 3.06 8.27 -13.62
C ARG A 608 4.05 7.38 -14.34
N PHE A 609 3.63 6.81 -15.47
CA PHE A 609 4.45 5.99 -16.35
C PHE A 609 4.79 6.77 -17.62
N PHE A 610 6.08 6.80 -17.97
CA PHE A 610 6.61 7.48 -19.15
C PHE A 610 7.36 6.44 -19.99
N PRO A 611 6.75 5.97 -21.10
CA PRO A 611 7.41 5.00 -21.96
C PRO A 611 8.58 5.63 -22.70
N ASP A 612 9.61 4.85 -23.06
CA ASP A 612 10.62 5.28 -24.04
C ASP A 612 11.34 6.61 -23.71
N ILE A 613 11.87 6.75 -22.49
CA ILE A 613 12.38 8.05 -22.02
C ILE A 613 13.50 8.66 -22.88
N ARG A 614 14.25 7.82 -23.60
CA ARG A 614 15.32 8.26 -24.52
C ARG A 614 14.79 8.97 -25.77
N THR A 615 13.53 8.76 -26.13
CA THR A 615 12.91 9.39 -27.30
C THR A 615 12.08 10.62 -26.92
N GLN A 616 11.78 10.78 -25.64
CA GLN A 616 11.03 11.93 -25.16
C GLN A 616 11.93 13.17 -25.07
N SER A 617 11.35 14.33 -25.39
CA SER A 617 12.04 15.62 -25.25
C SER A 617 11.08 16.66 -24.68
N GLY A 618 11.63 17.59 -23.90
CA GLY A 618 10.85 18.62 -23.26
C GLY A 618 9.97 18.10 -22.11
N ALA A 619 8.67 18.38 -22.16
CA ALA A 619 7.73 17.86 -21.16
C ALA A 619 7.32 16.44 -21.54
N PHE A 620 7.59 15.49 -20.64
CA PHE A 620 7.30 14.09 -20.88
C PHE A 620 5.79 13.83 -20.86
N LEU A 621 5.35 12.90 -21.71
CA LEU A 621 3.97 12.47 -21.78
C LEU A 621 3.79 11.24 -20.89
N ALA A 622 3.05 11.42 -19.80
CA ALA A 622 2.71 10.35 -18.88
C ALA A 622 1.43 9.62 -19.30
N ARG A 623 1.39 8.32 -18.99
CA ARG A 623 0.15 7.58 -18.74
C ARG A 623 -0.06 7.47 -17.22
N THR A 624 -1.31 7.62 -16.80
CA THR A 624 -1.70 7.53 -15.39
C THR A 624 -2.68 6.40 -15.14
N ASP A 625 -3.43 5.96 -16.16
CA ASP A 625 -4.33 4.81 -16.17
C ASP A 625 -3.54 3.51 -16.38
N ILE A 626 -2.75 3.13 -15.37
CA ILE A 626 -1.77 2.04 -15.49
C ILE A 626 -2.02 0.87 -14.55
N PHE A 627 -2.95 0.96 -13.60
CA PHE A 627 -3.25 -0.16 -12.70
C PHE A 627 -4.55 -0.84 -13.11
N TYR A 628 -4.47 -2.07 -13.59
CA TYR A 628 -5.61 -2.89 -13.94
C TYR A 628 -6.25 -3.45 -12.67
N ASN A 629 -7.54 -3.20 -12.51
CA ASN A 629 -8.35 -3.69 -11.41
C ASN A 629 -9.22 -4.86 -11.91
N ASN A 630 -9.03 -6.06 -11.37
CA ASN A 630 -9.74 -7.25 -11.85
C ASN A 630 -11.24 -7.21 -11.56
N LEU A 631 -11.64 -6.54 -10.49
CA LEU A 631 -13.03 -6.46 -10.04
C LEU A 631 -13.89 -5.61 -10.98
N THR A 632 -13.33 -4.51 -11.49
CA THR A 632 -13.98 -3.56 -12.41
C THR A 632 -13.65 -3.83 -13.88
N ALA A 633 -12.63 -4.66 -14.15
CA ALA A 633 -12.07 -4.92 -15.47
C ALA A 633 -11.61 -3.64 -16.21
N GLN A 634 -11.07 -2.68 -15.45
CA GLN A 634 -10.66 -1.37 -15.96
C GLN A 634 -9.27 -0.99 -15.46
N TYR A 635 -8.59 -0.15 -16.24
CA TYR A 635 -7.41 0.56 -15.78
C TYR A 635 -7.83 1.75 -14.93
N GLN A 636 -7.20 1.88 -13.78
CA GLN A 636 -7.41 2.95 -12.82
C GLN A 636 -6.24 3.92 -12.86
N VAL A 637 -6.55 5.18 -12.54
CA VAL A 637 -5.54 6.20 -12.31
C VAL A 637 -4.63 5.72 -11.17
N GLY A 638 -3.32 5.80 -11.36
CA GLY A 638 -2.32 5.49 -10.35
C GLY A 638 -2.29 6.54 -9.26
N GLN A 639 -3.35 6.63 -8.46
CA GLN A 639 -3.41 7.44 -7.26
C GLN A 639 -3.44 6.50 -6.05
N TRP A 640 -2.36 6.47 -5.28
CA TRP A 640 -2.13 5.39 -4.31
C TRP A 640 -2.29 5.81 -2.85
N GLY A 641 -3.40 6.48 -2.53
CA GLY A 641 -3.60 7.16 -1.25
C GLY A 641 -3.15 8.62 -1.29
N TRP A 642 -3.40 9.37 -0.22
CA TRP A 642 -3.03 10.79 -0.14
C TRP A 642 -2.72 11.18 1.30
N ALA A 643 -1.61 11.88 1.53
CA ALA A 643 -1.32 12.49 2.82
C ALA A 643 -0.52 13.77 2.61
N ASN A 644 -0.49 14.65 3.62
CA ASN A 644 0.30 15.89 3.57
C ASN A 644 1.78 15.66 3.24
N ARG A 645 2.32 14.48 3.56
CA ARG A 645 3.72 14.09 3.32
C ARG A 645 3.84 12.61 2.98
N PHE A 646 3.26 12.15 1.88
CA PHE A 646 3.53 10.78 1.42
C PHE A 646 4.93 10.65 0.83
N ARG A 647 5.59 9.52 1.11
CA ARG A 647 6.84 9.14 0.46
C ARG A 647 6.69 7.74 -0.10
N TYR A 648 7.02 7.61 -1.38
CA TYR A 648 7.05 6.34 -2.08
C TYR A 648 8.47 6.00 -2.47
N ALA A 649 8.78 4.71 -2.45
CA ALA A 649 10.02 4.17 -2.98
C ALA A 649 9.69 3.06 -3.96
N PRO A 650 9.39 3.40 -5.23
CA PRO A 650 9.20 2.40 -6.26
C PRO A 650 10.55 1.70 -6.54
N ALA A 651 10.48 0.38 -6.73
CA ALA A 651 11.59 -0.46 -7.15
C ALA A 651 11.09 -1.43 -8.24
N ALA A 652 12.02 -1.85 -9.09
CA ALA A 652 11.72 -2.76 -10.19
C ALA A 652 12.75 -3.90 -10.21
N ALA A 653 12.28 -5.13 -10.35
CA ALA A 653 13.15 -6.30 -10.45
C ALA A 653 12.38 -7.48 -11.07
N ASP A 654 13.03 -8.24 -11.94
CA ASP A 654 12.54 -9.55 -12.41
C ASP A 654 12.87 -10.60 -11.34
N VAL A 655 12.02 -10.72 -10.32
CA VAL A 655 12.27 -11.60 -9.17
C VAL A 655 11.89 -13.04 -9.45
N ASN A 656 11.07 -13.27 -10.48
CA ASN A 656 10.55 -14.58 -10.87
C ASN A 656 11.25 -15.14 -12.14
N GLY A 657 12.18 -14.40 -12.74
CA GLY A 657 12.94 -14.81 -13.90
C GLY A 657 12.12 -15.00 -15.19
N ASP A 658 10.95 -14.37 -15.31
CA ASP A 658 10.10 -14.43 -16.50
C ASP A 658 10.48 -13.40 -17.58
N GLY A 659 11.50 -12.58 -17.30
CA GLY A 659 11.98 -11.52 -18.20
C GLY A 659 11.17 -10.23 -18.11
N ALA A 660 10.21 -10.12 -17.20
CA ALA A 660 9.49 -8.90 -16.89
C ALA A 660 9.88 -8.35 -15.52
N PRO A 661 10.19 -7.04 -15.42
CA PRO A 661 10.38 -6.44 -14.10
C PRO A 661 9.03 -6.33 -13.39
N GLU A 662 8.90 -6.96 -12.22
CA GLU A 662 7.85 -6.65 -11.27
C GLU A 662 8.03 -5.23 -10.72
N LEU A 663 6.91 -4.56 -10.42
CA LEU A 663 6.91 -3.27 -9.71
C LEU A 663 6.64 -3.51 -8.23
N PHE A 664 7.47 -2.91 -7.38
CA PHE A 664 7.29 -2.88 -5.93
C PHE A 664 7.18 -1.44 -5.49
N LEU A 665 6.07 -1.09 -4.83
CA LEU A 665 5.86 0.23 -4.24
C LEU A 665 6.11 0.13 -2.74
N GLY A 666 7.25 0.62 -2.28
CA GLY A 666 7.48 0.89 -0.86
C GLY A 666 6.68 2.13 -0.42
N LEU A 667 6.02 2.03 0.74
CA LEU A 667 4.99 2.96 1.17
C LEU A 667 5.34 3.70 2.47
N GLU A 668 4.69 4.85 2.64
CA GLU A 668 4.75 5.66 3.87
C GLU A 668 4.38 4.85 5.12
N GLY A 669 3.36 3.99 5.02
CA GLY A 669 2.88 3.10 6.09
C GLY A 669 3.76 1.89 6.41
N GLY A 670 5.00 1.86 5.91
CA GLY A 670 5.98 0.86 6.31
C GLY A 670 5.91 -0.49 5.58
N GLY A 671 4.90 -0.74 4.74
CA GLY A 671 4.86 -1.95 3.91
C GLY A 671 5.09 -1.72 2.42
N ILE A 672 4.93 -2.80 1.65
CA ILE A 672 5.16 -2.82 0.21
C ILE A 672 3.91 -3.35 -0.50
N ASN A 673 3.47 -2.72 -1.58
CA ASN A 673 2.57 -3.36 -2.56
C ASN A 673 3.40 -3.87 -3.75
N SER A 674 3.07 -5.06 -4.26
CA SER A 674 3.73 -5.66 -5.42
C SER A 674 2.77 -5.88 -6.58
N PHE A 675 3.30 -5.72 -7.80
CA PHE A 675 2.53 -5.77 -9.04
C PHE A 675 3.31 -6.51 -10.11
N SER A 676 2.61 -7.34 -10.88
CA SER A 676 3.12 -7.86 -12.14
C SER A 676 2.74 -6.96 -13.29
N THR A 677 3.55 -6.97 -14.34
CA THR A 677 3.23 -6.32 -15.61
C THR A 677 2.14 -7.09 -16.37
N ARG A 678 1.39 -6.36 -17.19
CA ARG A 678 0.28 -6.87 -18.00
C ARG A 678 0.35 -6.28 -19.41
N ASN A 679 0.02 -7.11 -20.40
CA ASN A 679 0.00 -6.75 -21.83
C ASN A 679 1.32 -6.14 -22.32
N ARG A 680 2.45 -6.73 -21.91
CA ARG A 680 3.77 -6.37 -22.45
C ARG A 680 3.83 -6.61 -23.96
N LEU A 681 4.55 -5.74 -24.66
CA LEU A 681 4.96 -6.01 -26.02
C LEU A 681 5.97 -7.16 -25.97
N VAL A 682 5.59 -8.32 -26.48
CA VAL A 682 6.56 -9.37 -26.77
C VAL A 682 7.30 -8.96 -28.04
N THR A 683 8.26 -8.05 -27.92
CA THR A 683 9.18 -7.79 -29.03
C THR A 683 10.09 -9.01 -29.17
N ALA A 684 10.18 -9.57 -30.38
CA ALA A 684 11.06 -10.70 -30.69
C ALA A 684 12.57 -10.33 -30.64
N SER A 685 12.94 -9.26 -29.93
CA SER A 685 14.28 -8.72 -29.79
C SER A 685 14.87 -9.02 -28.41
N HIS A 686 14.62 -10.20 -27.86
CA HIS A 686 15.64 -10.77 -27.00
C HIS A 686 16.82 -11.16 -27.90
N PRO A 687 18.08 -10.74 -27.64
CA PRO A 687 19.21 -11.47 -28.19
C PRO A 687 18.99 -12.91 -27.76
N ALA A 688 18.82 -13.82 -28.72
CA ALA A 688 18.52 -15.21 -28.46
C ALA A 688 19.44 -15.69 -27.33
N GLN A 689 18.85 -15.97 -26.15
CA GLN A 689 19.55 -16.59 -25.03
C GLN A 689 20.38 -17.71 -25.63
N ALA A 690 21.71 -17.67 -25.46
CA ALA A 690 22.68 -18.42 -26.25
C ALA A 690 22.13 -19.80 -26.59
N ALA A 691 21.58 -19.95 -27.80
CA ALA A 691 20.77 -21.12 -28.10
C ALA A 691 21.70 -22.32 -27.98
N LEU A 692 21.32 -23.32 -27.17
CA LEU A 692 22.08 -24.56 -27.06
C LEU A 692 22.49 -25.02 -28.47
N PRO A 693 23.80 -25.09 -28.80
CA PRO A 693 24.24 -25.45 -30.13
C PRO A 693 23.87 -26.91 -30.37
N LEU A 694 22.86 -27.12 -31.21
CA LEU A 694 22.26 -28.43 -31.45
C LEU A 694 21.72 -28.55 -32.86
N GLN A 695 21.64 -29.79 -33.34
CA GLN A 695 21.07 -30.17 -34.63
C GLN A 695 19.92 -31.17 -34.43
N LEU A 696 18.88 -31.07 -35.25
CA LEU A 696 17.73 -31.98 -35.25
C LEU A 696 17.45 -32.43 -36.69
N TYR A 697 17.70 -33.69 -37.01
CA TYR A 697 17.61 -34.21 -38.38
C TYR A 697 17.30 -35.73 -38.43
N PRO A 698 16.67 -36.25 -39.50
CA PRO A 698 16.02 -35.47 -40.55
C PRO A 698 14.81 -34.73 -39.98
N ASN A 699 14.55 -33.53 -40.48
CA ASN A 699 13.38 -32.74 -40.16
C ASN A 699 12.90 -32.10 -41.48
N PRO A 700 11.87 -32.63 -42.14
CA PRO A 700 10.86 -33.55 -41.57
C PRO A 700 11.32 -35.00 -41.35
N ALA A 701 10.74 -35.67 -40.34
CA ALA A 701 11.00 -37.06 -39.96
C ALA A 701 9.82 -37.99 -40.27
N THR A 702 10.10 -39.23 -40.69
CA THR A 702 9.05 -40.23 -40.98
C THR A 702 8.95 -41.32 -39.90
N PHE A 703 10.09 -41.78 -39.37
CA PHE A 703 10.12 -42.85 -38.34
C PHE A 703 10.93 -42.44 -37.12
N THR A 704 12.08 -41.80 -37.34
CA THR A 704 12.95 -41.29 -36.28
C THR A 704 13.54 -39.93 -36.66
N ALA A 705 13.86 -39.13 -35.65
CA ALA A 705 14.68 -37.93 -35.74
C ALA A 705 15.84 -38.03 -34.75
N THR A 706 17.01 -37.55 -35.12
CA THR A 706 18.21 -37.47 -34.28
C THR A 706 18.39 -36.05 -33.78
N LEU A 707 18.55 -35.89 -32.47
CA LEU A 707 18.96 -34.63 -31.84
C LEU A 707 20.40 -34.78 -31.34
N GLU A 708 21.29 -33.89 -31.79
CA GLU A 708 22.68 -33.81 -31.32
C GLU A 708 22.93 -32.45 -30.68
N ALA A 709 23.51 -32.43 -29.48
CA ALA A 709 23.85 -31.22 -28.73
C ALA A 709 25.32 -31.26 -28.28
N ALA A 710 25.94 -30.08 -28.11
CA ALA A 710 27.34 -29.98 -27.67
C ALA A 710 27.59 -30.51 -26.23
N GLN A 711 26.52 -30.63 -25.42
CA GLN A 711 26.57 -31.09 -24.03
C GLN A 711 25.40 -32.04 -23.70
N PRO A 712 25.46 -32.82 -22.61
CA PRO A 712 24.36 -33.70 -22.21
C PRO A 712 23.08 -32.93 -21.88
N VAL A 713 21.96 -33.36 -22.46
CA VAL A 713 20.64 -32.71 -22.30
C VAL A 713 19.53 -33.74 -22.09
N HIS A 714 18.45 -33.34 -21.44
CA HIS A 714 17.17 -34.05 -21.43
C HIS A 714 16.31 -33.57 -22.61
N VAL A 715 15.61 -34.50 -23.27
CA VAL A 715 14.73 -34.18 -24.41
C VAL A 715 13.33 -34.70 -24.17
N THR A 716 12.32 -33.86 -24.36
CA THR A 716 10.89 -34.20 -24.33
C THR A 716 10.23 -33.79 -25.64
N VAL A 717 9.31 -34.60 -26.19
CA VAL A 717 8.52 -34.22 -27.38
C VAL A 717 7.10 -33.87 -26.95
N LEU A 718 6.62 -32.71 -27.40
CA LEU A 718 5.32 -32.13 -27.07
C LEU A 718 4.47 -31.93 -28.33
N ASP A 719 3.15 -32.02 -28.21
CA ASP A 719 2.24 -31.48 -29.23
C ASP A 719 2.16 -29.94 -29.16
N LEU A 720 1.47 -29.30 -30.11
CA LEU A 720 1.30 -27.83 -30.13
C LEU A 720 0.46 -27.29 -28.95
N ALA A 721 -0.26 -28.14 -28.23
CA ALA A 721 -0.99 -27.77 -27.01
C ALA A 721 -0.13 -27.96 -25.74
N GLY A 722 1.16 -28.31 -25.88
CA GLY A 722 2.10 -28.51 -24.77
C GLY A 722 1.99 -29.87 -24.07
N ARG A 723 1.20 -30.81 -24.58
CA ARG A 723 1.07 -32.16 -23.99
C ARG A 723 2.26 -33.03 -24.36
N VAL A 724 2.77 -33.79 -23.40
CA VAL A 724 3.90 -34.71 -23.61
C VAL A 724 3.45 -35.90 -24.46
N VAL A 725 3.98 -35.98 -25.69
CA VAL A 725 3.76 -37.12 -26.59
C VAL A 725 4.91 -38.13 -26.57
N ARG A 726 6.10 -37.70 -26.15
CA ARG A 726 7.22 -38.58 -25.75
C ARG A 726 7.86 -38.05 -24.48
N PRO A 727 8.03 -38.89 -23.44
CA PRO A 727 8.56 -38.48 -22.15
C PRO A 727 10.04 -38.09 -22.23
N ALA A 728 10.52 -37.44 -21.17
CA ALA A 728 11.90 -37.01 -21.06
C ALA A 728 12.88 -38.20 -21.13
N THR A 729 13.91 -38.09 -21.96
CA THR A 729 15.01 -39.06 -22.01
C THR A 729 16.04 -38.83 -20.89
N ALA A 730 16.86 -39.84 -20.59
CA ALA A 730 18.08 -39.64 -19.79
C ALA A 730 19.01 -38.61 -20.47
N ALA A 731 19.86 -37.95 -19.68
CA ALA A 731 20.75 -36.93 -20.20
C ALA A 731 21.82 -37.53 -21.13
N ALA A 732 21.87 -37.08 -22.39
CA ALA A 732 22.84 -37.52 -23.38
C ALA A 732 23.20 -36.39 -24.36
N ARG A 733 24.30 -36.54 -25.10
CA ARG A 733 24.65 -35.59 -26.18
C ARG A 733 23.87 -35.88 -27.48
N THR A 734 23.47 -37.13 -27.67
CA THR A 734 22.76 -37.59 -28.86
C THR A 734 21.51 -38.36 -28.44
N HIS A 735 20.38 -38.02 -29.04
CA HIS A 735 19.08 -38.64 -28.79
C HIS A 735 18.47 -39.15 -30.09
N GLN A 736 17.96 -40.38 -30.07
CA GLN A 736 17.09 -40.93 -31.11
C GLN A 736 15.64 -40.75 -30.66
N LEU A 737 14.92 -39.88 -31.36
CA LEU A 737 13.52 -39.56 -31.11
C LEU A 737 12.65 -40.40 -32.04
N SER A 738 11.91 -41.35 -31.50
CA SER A 738 10.92 -42.11 -32.28
C SER A 738 9.66 -41.29 -32.51
N VAL A 739 9.35 -41.02 -33.78
CA VAL A 739 8.11 -40.38 -34.22
C VAL A 739 7.08 -41.39 -34.74
N ALA A 740 7.41 -42.68 -34.69
CA ALA A 740 6.50 -43.75 -35.11
C ALA A 740 5.19 -43.71 -34.32
N GLY A 741 4.06 -43.71 -35.04
CA GLY A 741 2.71 -43.65 -34.45
C GLY A 741 2.25 -42.26 -34.02
N LEU A 742 3.03 -41.20 -34.27
CA LEU A 742 2.53 -39.82 -34.18
C LEU A 742 1.81 -39.45 -35.49
N PRO A 743 0.63 -38.79 -35.43
CA PRO A 743 0.01 -38.20 -36.61
C PRO A 743 0.94 -37.24 -37.36
N ALA A 744 0.79 -37.14 -38.68
CA ALA A 744 1.51 -36.15 -39.48
C ALA A 744 1.18 -34.73 -38.97
N GLY A 745 2.20 -33.91 -38.73
CA GLY A 745 2.02 -32.61 -38.10
C GLY A 745 3.29 -32.00 -37.50
N ILE A 746 3.11 -30.89 -36.79
CA ILE A 746 4.19 -30.17 -36.14
C ILE A 746 4.20 -30.49 -34.64
N TYR A 747 5.39 -30.80 -34.14
CA TYR A 747 5.68 -31.07 -32.73
C TYR A 747 6.77 -30.15 -32.22
N LEU A 748 6.83 -29.98 -30.90
CA LEU A 748 7.87 -29.21 -30.22
C LEU A 748 8.80 -30.16 -29.45
N VAL A 749 10.09 -30.09 -29.74
CA VAL A 749 11.14 -30.81 -29.01
C VAL A 749 11.71 -29.86 -27.98
N ARG A 750 11.38 -30.09 -26.71
CA ARG A 750 11.92 -29.33 -25.56
C ARG A 750 13.21 -29.98 -25.10
N ILE A 751 14.27 -29.20 -25.01
CA ILE A 751 15.62 -29.57 -24.59
C ILE A 751 15.94 -28.87 -23.28
N GLN A 752 16.54 -29.57 -22.33
CA GLN A 752 16.99 -29.02 -21.05
C GLN A 752 18.40 -29.51 -20.72
N ALA A 753 19.36 -28.59 -20.56
CA ALA A 753 20.69 -28.91 -20.09
C ALA A 753 20.69 -29.23 -18.59
N LEU A 754 21.70 -29.97 -18.13
CA LEU A 754 21.90 -30.27 -16.70
C LEU A 754 22.14 -29.01 -15.85
N THR A 755 22.58 -27.92 -16.47
CA THR A 755 22.79 -26.60 -15.86
C THR A 755 21.52 -25.73 -15.80
N GLY A 756 20.38 -26.23 -16.29
CA GLY A 756 19.08 -25.54 -16.22
C GLY A 756 18.70 -24.75 -17.48
N GLU A 757 19.61 -24.55 -18.44
CA GLU A 757 19.31 -23.92 -19.72
C GLU A 757 18.28 -24.74 -20.52
N THR A 758 17.32 -24.08 -21.16
CA THR A 758 16.30 -24.74 -21.98
C THR A 758 16.27 -24.21 -23.42
N SER A 759 15.88 -25.06 -24.36
CA SER A 759 15.66 -24.67 -25.75
C SER A 759 14.51 -25.46 -26.36
N VAL A 760 13.89 -24.95 -27.43
CA VAL A 760 12.83 -25.66 -28.16
C VAL A 760 13.18 -25.70 -29.64
N ARG A 761 12.90 -26.84 -30.30
CA ARG A 761 12.97 -26.98 -31.76
C ARG A 761 11.66 -27.52 -32.32
N ARG A 762 11.30 -27.03 -33.49
CA ARG A 762 10.21 -27.58 -34.30
C ARG A 762 10.64 -28.93 -34.88
N LEU A 763 9.81 -29.95 -34.75
CA LEU A 763 9.94 -31.25 -35.44
C LEU A 763 8.69 -31.47 -36.31
N GLU A 764 8.89 -31.64 -37.61
CA GLU A 764 7.84 -31.97 -38.55
C GLU A 764 7.79 -33.48 -38.77
N VAL A 765 6.63 -34.09 -38.57
CA VAL A 765 6.39 -35.53 -38.78
C VAL A 765 5.57 -35.70 -40.05
N LYS A 766 6.04 -36.58 -40.95
CA LYS A 766 5.38 -36.90 -42.23
C LYS A 766 4.52 -38.15 -42.17
#